data_AF-A0A0G4M8D2-F1
#
_entry.id   AF-A0A0G4M8D2-F1
#
_cell.length_a   1.000
_cell.length_b   1.000
_cell.length_c   1.000
_cell.angle_alpha   90.00
_cell.angle_beta   90.00
_cell.angle_gamma   90.00
#
_symmetry.space_group_name_H-M   'P 1'
#
loop_
_entity.id
_entity.type
_entity.pdbx_description
1 polymer ?
#
loop_
_entity_poly.entity_id
_entity_poly.type
_entity_poly.pdbx_seq_one_letter_code
_entity_poly.pdbx_strand_id
1 'polypeptide(L)'
;HGLDFSTFGHQELPSLTRNRRSVPYLSLTPSAKSIDAQPRLGLATGTAFCYHPGTRGKQSRRASTTTASATQAPGDTRLDPCAWGQVSELEITNPEKSTATHPTRCRILLPPSDAHVVPASAIATHPPCSLPLFFETSRLTVRSPVFPRLHPLPLDHAALRYPDDSKPVANLGYSLLIGSEPQHPPQRPTCARATHIQPLATMWRRTYLFLVLIRLWFALSPSYLHPDENFQGPEVIAGQIFSYPVRHTWEFTSENPIRSVAPLWPVYGLPMLLLRWLWIGNGQDGEIPPIAVFWTLRVLMFLTSFVLEDWAIHELIQSPRHRRVAVLLVASSYVTWTFQTHTFSNAVETLVVAWCMVLIQRIVESPQQASLLASTVLGVMAVFGIFNRITFPAFLLIPGIRLVPHFYNRPSSFLVMAFAGLATASLAIGIDTAFYLTDPITWTDLVSRPVITPINNLLYNMAPENLAQHGLHPWYQHLLANIPQLLGPAAVLLFTQPHLSLRLYSAISGIFVLSIFQHQEARFLLPTVPLILSSVQLPRNRRALQLWAAVWVVFNVFFGVLMGIYHQGGIVPGQVFMSKQPDATNAIWWKTYSPPIWLLNGKNEVLTTHDVMGLDGESLLKQLADLATCDTPADRRNREYLKEKEGTYLVAPASATWLDPYLPNKGLEGLRFREVWRYDRHLNLDDLDWGEDGVWNTLKRVIGRRGLVAWRVTKSCGGGGTGER
;
A
#
# COMPACT_ATOMS: atom_id res chain seq x y z
N HIS A 1 -33.61 43.00 37.59
CA HIS A 1 -33.60 44.32 38.25
C HIS A 1 -32.59 44.30 39.38
N GLY A 2 -31.59 45.17 39.36
CA GLY A 2 -30.63 45.33 40.46
C GLY A 2 -29.18 45.45 39.99
N LEU A 3 -28.78 46.69 39.67
CA LEU A 3 -27.42 47.17 39.46
C LEU A 3 -26.63 47.15 40.80
N ASP A 4 -25.29 47.01 40.78
CA ASP A 4 -24.37 48.16 40.96
C ASP A 4 -22.87 47.78 41.06
N PHE A 5 -22.05 48.84 41.02
CA PHE A 5 -20.69 49.04 40.52
C PHE A 5 -19.47 48.59 41.38
N SER A 6 -18.38 48.30 40.65
CA SER A 6 -16.95 48.66 40.85
C SER A 6 -16.25 48.55 42.21
N THR A 7 -15.06 47.95 42.23
CA THR A 7 -13.81 48.62 42.69
C THR A 7 -12.53 47.86 42.27
N PHE A 8 -11.55 48.61 41.78
CA PHE A 8 -10.18 48.23 41.44
C PHE A 8 -9.28 48.14 42.68
N GLY A 9 -8.22 47.32 42.64
CA GLY A 9 -7.10 47.38 43.60
C GLY A 9 -5.95 46.40 43.26
N HIS A 10 -4.74 46.95 43.11
CA HIS A 10 -3.51 46.36 42.57
C HIS A 10 -2.71 45.45 43.53
N GLN A 11 -1.88 44.58 42.90
CA GLN A 11 -0.53 44.07 43.25
C GLN A 11 -0.28 43.31 44.58
N GLU A 12 0.26 42.08 44.46
CA GLU A 12 1.63 41.69 44.90
C GLU A 12 1.90 40.19 44.63
N LEU A 13 3.10 39.86 44.10
CA LEU A 13 3.79 38.56 44.25
C LEU A 13 4.65 38.67 45.53
N PRO A 14 5.00 37.60 46.30
CA PRO A 14 5.55 36.34 45.76
C PRO A 14 5.33 35.05 46.62
N SER A 15 5.92 33.95 46.14
CA SER A 15 6.63 32.88 46.91
C SER A 15 6.09 31.44 46.84
N LEU A 16 7.07 30.54 46.69
CA LEU A 16 6.98 29.09 46.57
C LEU A 16 6.39 28.42 47.82
N THR A 17 5.63 27.33 47.65
CA THR A 17 5.97 25.99 48.19
C THR A 17 4.94 24.90 47.84
N ARG A 18 5.46 23.89 47.13
CA ARG A 18 5.18 22.44 47.18
C ARG A 18 4.06 21.96 48.13
N ASN A 19 2.99 21.39 47.57
CA ASN A 19 2.42 20.14 48.11
C ASN A 19 1.60 19.39 47.06
N ARG A 20 2.15 18.27 46.57
CA ARG A 20 1.45 17.25 45.78
C ARG A 20 0.54 16.45 46.71
N ARG A 21 -0.77 16.46 46.46
CA ARG A 21 -1.64 15.32 46.77
C ARG A 21 -2.32 14.87 45.48
N SER A 22 -1.99 13.64 45.14
CA SER A 22 -2.46 12.83 44.02
C SER A 22 -3.94 12.46 44.16
N VAL A 23 -4.71 12.73 43.11
CA VAL A 23 -6.01 12.09 42.83
C VAL A 23 -5.77 11.14 41.64
N PRO A 24 -6.12 9.84 41.72
CA PRO A 24 -5.89 8.93 40.61
C PRO A 24 -7.02 9.09 39.59
N TYR A 25 -6.71 9.61 38.41
CA TYR A 25 -7.53 9.43 37.23
C TYR A 25 -7.04 8.17 36.51
N LEU A 26 -7.93 7.18 36.42
CA LEU A 26 -7.77 5.99 35.59
C LEU A 26 -7.85 6.45 34.12
N SER A 27 -6.71 6.64 33.47
CA SER A 27 -6.65 6.83 32.01
C SER A 27 -6.53 5.47 31.33
N LEU A 28 -7.64 5.00 30.75
CA LEU A 28 -7.64 3.91 29.78
C LEU A 28 -7.03 4.45 28.47
N THR A 29 -5.72 4.27 28.31
CA THR A 29 -5.04 4.47 27.03
C THR A 29 -5.21 3.23 26.15
N PRO A 30 -5.73 3.34 24.92
CA PRO A 30 -5.68 2.24 23.97
C PRO A 30 -4.24 2.12 23.46
N SER A 31 -3.49 1.15 24.00
CA SER A 31 -2.15 0.80 23.52
C SER A 31 -2.28 0.02 22.20
N ALA A 32 -2.26 0.73 21.07
CA ALA A 32 -2.06 0.12 19.76
C ALA A 32 -0.57 -0.23 19.63
N LYS A 33 -0.16 -1.38 20.17
CA LYS A 33 1.14 -2.00 19.85
C LYS A 33 1.00 -2.70 18.50
N SER A 34 1.35 -2.01 17.40
CA SER A 34 1.65 -2.69 16.14
C SER A 34 3.02 -3.33 16.26
N ILE A 35 3.06 -4.61 16.60
CA ILE A 35 4.28 -5.40 16.40
C ILE A 35 4.32 -5.72 14.91
N ASP A 36 5.25 -5.11 14.19
CA ASP A 36 5.48 -5.47 12.79
C ASP A 36 5.96 -6.91 12.67
N ALA A 37 5.17 -7.71 11.95
CA ALA A 37 5.45 -9.09 11.60
C ALA A 37 6.58 -9.16 10.55
N GLN A 38 7.82 -8.84 10.91
CA GLN A 38 8.96 -9.41 10.19
C GLN A 38 9.08 -10.88 10.59
N PRO A 39 9.18 -11.83 9.65
CA PRO A 39 9.50 -13.20 10.01
C PRO A 39 10.85 -13.19 10.74
N ARG A 40 10.84 -13.54 12.04
CA ARG A 40 12.06 -13.71 12.84
C ARG A 40 12.88 -14.87 12.28
N LEU A 41 13.67 -14.60 11.24
CA LEU A 41 14.72 -15.48 10.76
C LEU A 41 15.96 -15.29 11.65
N GLY A 42 15.88 -15.78 12.89
CA GLY A 42 17.03 -15.90 13.76
C GLY A 42 17.82 -17.15 13.41
N LEU A 43 18.98 -16.99 12.77
CA LEU A 43 20.02 -18.03 12.79
C LEU A 43 20.52 -18.17 14.24
N ALA A 44 20.17 -19.28 14.89
CA ALA A 44 20.73 -19.65 16.17
C ALA A 44 22.18 -20.15 15.96
N THR A 45 23.14 -19.24 16.06
CA THR A 45 24.55 -19.59 16.30
C THR A 45 25.08 -18.71 17.42
N GLY A 46 25.23 -19.29 18.60
CA GLY A 46 25.70 -18.55 19.78
C GLY A 46 25.74 -19.42 21.03
N THR A 47 26.59 -20.45 21.01
CA THR A 47 27.12 -21.09 22.22
C THR A 47 27.86 -20.03 23.06
N ALA A 48 27.34 -19.73 24.25
CA ALA A 48 28.07 -18.96 25.26
C ALA A 48 28.12 -19.78 26.55
N PHE A 49 29.27 -20.42 26.76
CA PHE A 49 29.73 -20.88 28.06
C PHE A 49 30.03 -19.65 28.93
N CYS A 50 29.42 -19.55 30.10
CA CYS A 50 29.94 -18.72 31.20
C CYS A 50 29.83 -19.49 32.52
N TYR A 51 31.00 -19.78 33.08
CA TYR A 51 31.27 -20.33 34.40
C TYR A 51 31.21 -19.22 35.46
N HIS A 52 30.65 -19.52 36.65
CA HIS A 52 31.15 -19.20 38.02
C HIS A 52 30.01 -19.12 39.06
N PRO A 53 30.30 -19.18 40.38
CA PRO A 53 30.79 -20.33 41.16
C PRO A 53 29.76 -20.73 42.25
N GLY A 54 29.99 -21.87 42.88
CA GLY A 54 28.99 -22.56 43.69
C GLY A 54 28.62 -21.95 45.05
N THR A 55 27.54 -22.51 45.58
CA THR A 55 27.30 -22.65 47.02
C THR A 55 26.71 -24.04 47.29
N ARG A 56 27.28 -24.70 48.30
CA ARG A 56 26.94 -26.05 48.79
C ARG A 56 25.54 -26.08 49.41
N GLY A 57 24.81 -27.16 49.16
CA GLY A 57 23.54 -27.44 49.86
C GLY A 57 23.03 -28.87 49.68
N LYS A 58 23.61 -29.80 50.45
CA LYS A 58 23.07 -31.08 50.98
C LYS A 58 22.02 -31.88 50.17
N GLN A 59 22.45 -33.08 49.77
CA GLN A 59 21.80 -34.40 49.88
C GLN A 59 20.31 -34.45 50.27
N SER A 60 19.51 -35.12 49.43
CA SER A 60 18.71 -36.27 49.89
C SER A 60 18.31 -37.17 48.71
N ARG A 61 18.66 -38.44 48.82
CA ARG A 61 18.18 -39.55 47.99
C ARG A 61 16.75 -39.90 48.42
N ARG A 62 15.87 -40.18 47.45
CA ARG A 62 14.92 -41.28 47.60
C ARG A 62 14.64 -41.92 46.25
N ALA A 63 14.98 -43.20 46.19
CA ALA A 63 14.58 -44.15 45.15
C ALA A 63 13.44 -45.00 45.69
N SER A 64 12.49 -45.33 44.82
CA SER A 64 11.71 -46.59 44.80
C SER A 64 10.96 -46.62 43.47
N THR A 65 11.34 -47.44 42.48
CA THR A 65 10.80 -48.80 42.18
C THR A 65 9.26 -48.83 42.14
N THR A 66 8.57 -49.34 41.11
CA THR A 66 8.76 -50.64 40.44
C THR A 66 7.87 -50.77 39.18
N THR A 67 8.31 -51.63 38.24
CA THR A 67 7.55 -52.49 37.26
C THR A 67 6.71 -51.82 36.15
N ALA A 68 6.77 -52.11 34.83
CA ALA A 68 7.30 -53.14 33.92
C ALA A 68 6.17 -53.78 33.07
N SER A 69 6.33 -53.72 31.74
CA SER A 69 5.84 -54.57 30.61
C SER A 69 5.40 -53.64 29.46
N ALA A 70 6.05 -53.52 28.31
CA ALA A 70 6.74 -54.42 27.37
C ALA A 70 5.80 -55.33 26.59
N THR A 71 5.72 -55.07 25.27
CA THR A 71 5.56 -55.94 24.06
C THR A 71 4.65 -55.25 23.04
N GLN A 72 4.82 -55.29 21.72
CA GLN A 72 5.88 -55.66 20.77
C GLN A 72 5.33 -55.27 19.38
N ALA A 73 6.20 -54.81 18.47
CA ALA A 73 5.92 -54.75 17.02
C ALA A 73 6.01 -56.17 16.41
N PRO A 74 5.40 -56.41 15.23
CA PRO A 74 6.17 -56.43 13.96
C PRO A 74 5.32 -55.89 12.77
N GLY A 75 5.78 -55.66 11.54
CA GLY A 75 7.03 -55.97 10.86
C GLY A 75 7.00 -55.42 9.41
N ASP A 76 8.16 -55.48 8.77
CA ASP A 76 8.46 -55.13 7.37
C ASP A 76 7.68 -55.96 6.33
N THR A 77 7.39 -55.35 5.17
CA THR A 77 7.62 -55.96 3.84
C THR A 77 7.75 -54.90 2.75
N ARG A 78 8.90 -54.90 2.07
CA ARG A 78 9.11 -54.39 0.69
C ARG A 78 8.44 -55.34 -0.31
N LEU A 79 7.99 -54.81 -1.46
CA LEU A 79 8.13 -55.41 -2.83
C LEU A 79 7.44 -54.49 -3.88
N ASP A 80 8.25 -53.90 -4.78
CA ASP A 80 7.92 -53.61 -6.20
C ASP A 80 8.28 -54.87 -7.05
N PRO A 81 8.00 -55.04 -8.39
CA PRO A 81 7.57 -54.08 -9.44
C PRO A 81 6.57 -54.58 -10.54
N CYS A 82 6.14 -53.65 -11.42
CA CYS A 82 5.77 -53.73 -12.87
C CYS A 82 4.78 -54.78 -13.45
N ALA A 83 3.73 -54.33 -14.17
CA ALA A 83 3.58 -54.46 -15.65
C ALA A 83 2.15 -54.19 -16.24
N TRP A 84 2.09 -53.27 -17.22
CA TRP A 84 1.43 -53.29 -18.57
C TRP A 84 -0.11 -53.29 -18.83
N GLY A 85 -0.48 -52.45 -19.83
CA GLY A 85 -1.71 -52.44 -20.67
C GLY A 85 -2.59 -51.20 -20.45
N GLN A 86 -2.62 -50.09 -21.22
CA GLN A 86 -2.68 -49.74 -22.65
C GLN A 86 -4.10 -49.77 -23.32
N VAL A 87 -4.48 -48.60 -23.89
CA VAL A 87 -5.49 -48.28 -24.96
C VAL A 87 -6.98 -48.32 -24.48
N SER A 88 -7.88 -47.36 -24.76
CA SER A 88 -8.19 -46.61 -26.00
C SER A 88 -8.95 -45.28 -25.78
N GLU A 89 -8.69 -44.31 -26.67
CA GLU A 89 -9.50 -43.12 -26.99
C GLU A 89 -10.92 -43.47 -27.48
N LEU A 90 -11.86 -42.53 -27.32
CA LEU A 90 -13.00 -42.43 -28.23
C LEU A 90 -13.40 -40.96 -28.48
N GLU A 91 -13.25 -40.57 -29.74
CA GLU A 91 -13.64 -39.34 -30.39
C GLU A 91 -14.85 -39.67 -31.29
N ILE A 92 -15.98 -38.95 -31.21
CA ILE A 92 -17.06 -39.03 -32.22
C ILE A 92 -17.69 -37.64 -32.47
N THR A 93 -17.19 -37.03 -33.55
CA THR A 93 -17.85 -36.35 -34.69
C THR A 93 -19.28 -35.78 -34.59
N ASN A 94 -19.37 -34.56 -35.14
CA ASN A 94 -20.53 -33.80 -35.63
C ASN A 94 -21.14 -34.43 -36.91
N PRO A 95 -22.40 -34.10 -37.30
CA PRO A 95 -22.56 -33.35 -38.56
C PRO A 95 -23.73 -32.31 -38.65
N GLU A 96 -23.51 -31.39 -39.59
CA GLU A 96 -24.30 -30.37 -40.33
C GLU A 96 -25.81 -30.67 -40.63
N LYS A 97 -26.74 -29.80 -41.07
CA LYS A 97 -26.76 -28.50 -41.81
C LYS A 97 -28.21 -27.93 -41.94
N SER A 98 -28.30 -26.73 -42.51
CA SER A 98 -29.48 -26.06 -43.15
C SER A 98 -30.32 -25.14 -42.24
N THR A 99 -30.84 -23.94 -42.57
CA THR A 99 -30.64 -22.80 -43.51
C THR A 99 -31.93 -21.92 -43.42
N ALA A 100 -31.87 -20.65 -43.88
CA ALA A 100 -33.00 -19.69 -44.15
C ALA A 100 -33.41 -18.76 -42.97
N THR A 101 -33.02 -17.48 -42.88
CA THR A 101 -33.36 -16.21 -43.63
C THR A 101 -34.52 -15.36 -43.04
N HIS A 102 -34.16 -14.22 -42.41
CA HIS A 102 -34.78 -12.84 -42.37
C HIS A 102 -36.28 -12.60 -42.00
N PRO A 103 -36.76 -11.34 -41.73
CA PRO A 103 -36.24 -10.21 -40.91
C PRO A 103 -37.33 -9.42 -40.09
N THR A 104 -36.89 -8.51 -39.20
CA THR A 104 -37.50 -7.20 -38.76
C THR A 104 -38.95 -7.08 -38.22
N ARG A 105 -39.13 -6.47 -37.02
CA ARG A 105 -39.75 -5.11 -36.78
C ARG A 105 -40.03 -4.80 -35.30
N CYS A 106 -39.81 -3.53 -34.93
CA CYS A 106 -40.23 -2.86 -33.69
C CYS A 106 -41.74 -2.58 -33.64
N ARG A 107 -42.38 -2.57 -32.45
CA ARG A 107 -43.11 -1.39 -31.91
C ARG A 107 -43.63 -1.57 -30.47
N ILE A 108 -43.62 -0.43 -29.80
CA ILE A 108 -44.13 -0.03 -28.48
C ILE A 108 -45.67 -0.05 -28.43
N LEU A 109 -46.26 -0.38 -27.27
CA LEU A 109 -47.65 -0.08 -26.91
C LEU A 109 -47.77 0.30 -25.41
N LEU A 110 -48.45 1.42 -25.15
CA LEU A 110 -49.10 1.91 -23.91
C LEU A 110 -50.55 2.29 -24.33
N PRO A 111 -51.51 2.62 -23.42
CA PRO A 111 -51.78 2.25 -22.02
C PRO A 111 -53.25 1.71 -21.88
N PRO A 112 -53.91 1.73 -20.69
CA PRO A 112 -54.87 2.84 -20.46
C PRO A 112 -54.97 3.36 -19.01
N SER A 113 -55.61 4.54 -18.92
CA SER A 113 -55.99 5.36 -17.77
C SER A 113 -57.25 4.88 -17.04
N ASP A 114 -57.41 5.27 -15.77
CA ASP A 114 -58.67 5.83 -15.23
C ASP A 114 -58.45 6.61 -13.92
N ALA A 115 -59.29 7.63 -13.73
CA ALA A 115 -59.19 8.74 -12.78
C ALA A 115 -60.05 8.56 -11.52
N HIS A 116 -59.79 9.34 -10.45
CA HIS A 116 -60.78 10.06 -9.60
C HIS A 116 -60.05 10.90 -8.52
N VAL A 117 -60.07 12.24 -8.59
CA VAL A 117 -60.90 13.23 -7.83
C VAL A 117 -60.34 13.65 -6.44
N VAL A 118 -60.17 14.96 -6.29
CA VAL A 118 -59.64 15.80 -5.16
C VAL A 118 -60.83 16.43 -4.39
N PRO A 119 -60.74 16.82 -3.09
CA PRO A 119 -60.40 18.22 -2.67
C PRO A 119 -59.67 18.28 -1.28
N ALA A 120 -59.24 19.38 -0.67
CA ALA A 120 -58.63 20.68 -1.00
C ALA A 120 -58.38 21.40 0.37
N SER A 121 -57.35 22.28 0.46
CA SER A 121 -57.10 23.40 1.44
C SER A 121 -55.70 23.33 2.12
N ALA A 122 -54.90 24.39 2.30
CA ALA A 122 -54.90 25.79 1.84
C ALA A 122 -53.57 26.52 2.24
N ILE A 123 -53.03 27.36 1.31
CA ILE A 123 -52.44 28.73 1.48
C ILE A 123 -51.06 28.87 2.21
N ALA A 124 -49.95 29.09 1.48
CA ALA A 124 -49.26 30.36 1.08
C ALA A 124 -48.40 31.02 2.19
N THR A 125 -47.11 31.37 1.98
CA THR A 125 -46.66 32.57 1.24
C THR A 125 -45.12 32.56 0.97
N HIS A 126 -44.69 33.20 -0.12
CA HIS A 126 -43.33 33.69 -0.48
C HIS A 126 -43.35 35.25 -0.46
N PRO A 127 -42.28 36.06 -0.80
CA PRO A 127 -40.88 35.85 -1.27
C PRO A 127 -39.87 36.86 -0.57
N PRO A 128 -38.72 37.38 -1.13
CA PRO A 128 -37.85 37.02 -2.28
C PRO A 128 -36.30 37.00 -2.03
N CYS A 129 -35.59 36.59 -3.09
CA CYS A 129 -34.14 36.49 -3.35
C CYS A 129 -33.27 37.76 -3.24
N SER A 130 -31.94 37.59 -3.07
CA SER A 130 -30.90 38.19 -3.96
C SER A 130 -29.45 37.76 -3.61
N LEU A 131 -28.68 37.45 -4.66
CA LEU A 131 -27.25 37.11 -4.67
C LEU A 131 -26.69 37.77 -5.95
N PRO A 132 -25.62 38.60 -5.93
CA PRO A 132 -25.02 39.11 -7.15
C PRO A 132 -23.74 38.34 -7.50
N LEU A 133 -23.74 37.73 -8.69
CA LEU A 133 -22.53 37.33 -9.43
C LEU A 133 -22.34 38.34 -10.56
N PHE A 134 -21.26 39.11 -10.48
CA PHE A 134 -20.71 39.89 -11.59
C PHE A 134 -19.60 39.07 -12.24
N PHE A 135 -19.73 38.70 -13.52
CA PHE A 135 -18.61 38.77 -14.47
C PHE A 135 -19.14 38.90 -15.89
N GLU A 136 -18.55 39.87 -16.57
CA GLU A 136 -18.96 40.53 -17.79
C GLU A 136 -18.62 39.67 -19.02
N THR A 137 -19.58 39.55 -19.93
CA THR A 137 -19.44 38.81 -21.19
C THR A 137 -18.72 39.67 -22.24
N SER A 138 -17.51 39.28 -22.62
CA SER A 138 -16.90 39.71 -23.89
C SER A 138 -16.86 38.53 -24.86
N ARG A 139 -17.63 38.64 -25.94
CA ARG A 139 -17.65 37.70 -27.06
C ARG A 139 -16.29 37.68 -27.76
N LEU A 140 -15.65 36.53 -27.81
CA LEU A 140 -14.64 36.22 -28.82
C LEU A 140 -14.94 34.84 -29.41
N THR A 141 -15.15 34.86 -30.72
CA THR A 141 -15.45 33.75 -31.62
C THR A 141 -14.35 32.69 -31.58
N VAL A 142 -14.67 31.50 -31.07
CA VAL A 142 -13.79 30.33 -31.17
C VAL A 142 -13.97 29.68 -32.54
N ARG A 143 -12.97 29.83 -33.41
CA ARG A 143 -12.76 28.96 -34.57
C ARG A 143 -12.33 27.58 -34.07
N SER A 144 -12.97 26.54 -34.58
CA SER A 144 -12.60 25.13 -34.37
C SER A 144 -11.14 24.87 -34.75
N PRO A 145 -10.33 24.19 -33.92
CA PRO A 145 -9.07 23.64 -34.38
C PRO A 145 -9.34 22.36 -35.17
N VAL A 146 -9.14 22.45 -36.49
CA VAL A 146 -9.03 21.30 -37.38
C VAL A 146 -7.72 20.56 -37.02
N PHE A 147 -7.84 19.29 -36.62
CA PHE A 147 -6.70 18.39 -36.48
C PHE A 147 -6.01 18.16 -37.84
N PRO A 148 -4.70 18.39 -37.99
CA PRO A 148 -3.98 17.88 -39.15
C PRO A 148 -3.72 16.38 -38.96
N ARG A 149 -4.21 15.58 -39.91
CA ARG A 149 -3.77 14.18 -40.09
C ARG A 149 -2.27 14.18 -40.43
N LEU A 150 -1.46 13.54 -39.59
CA LEU A 150 -0.07 13.24 -39.92
C LEU A 150 0.00 11.95 -40.77
N HIS A 151 0.21 12.12 -42.07
CA HIS A 151 0.79 11.08 -42.94
C HIS A 151 2.33 11.18 -42.91
N PRO A 152 3.05 10.06 -43.06
CA PRO A 152 4.51 10.04 -43.02
C PRO A 152 5.09 10.55 -44.35
N LEU A 153 6.07 11.45 -44.27
CA LEU A 153 6.88 11.89 -45.41
C LEU A 153 8.35 11.47 -45.23
N PRO A 154 9.09 11.28 -46.34
CA PRO A 154 10.20 10.33 -46.45
C PRO A 154 11.56 10.91 -46.03
N LEU A 155 12.47 9.98 -45.75
CA LEU A 155 13.90 10.22 -45.57
C LEU A 155 14.53 10.64 -46.91
N ASP A 156 15.08 11.85 -46.97
CA ASP A 156 16.08 12.23 -47.96
C ASP A 156 17.42 12.51 -47.27
N HIS A 157 18.45 11.84 -47.76
CA HIS A 157 19.84 12.04 -47.41
C HIS A 157 20.35 13.36 -48.00
N ALA A 158 20.73 14.32 -47.14
CA ALA A 158 21.51 15.48 -47.55
C ALA A 158 22.79 15.56 -46.72
N ALA A 159 23.90 15.58 -47.45
CA ALA A 159 25.26 15.50 -46.98
C ALA A 159 25.75 16.73 -46.20
N LEU A 160 26.68 16.45 -45.29
CA LEU A 160 27.54 17.39 -44.57
C LEU A 160 28.26 18.37 -45.51
N ARG A 161 28.17 19.67 -45.25
CA ARG A 161 29.10 20.69 -45.76
C ARG A 161 30.02 21.15 -44.62
N TYR A 162 31.32 20.99 -44.80
CA TYR A 162 32.37 21.69 -44.05
C TYR A 162 32.68 23.03 -44.73
N PRO A 163 33.20 24.05 -44.02
CA PRO A 163 33.50 25.35 -44.62
C PRO A 163 34.85 25.34 -45.36
N ASP A 164 34.86 26.08 -46.47
CA ASP A 164 35.99 26.45 -47.31
C ASP A 164 37.08 27.18 -46.52
N ASP A 165 38.32 26.74 -46.67
CA ASP A 165 39.51 27.59 -46.56
C ASP A 165 40.36 27.38 -47.81
N SER A 166 40.55 28.47 -48.56
CA SER A 166 41.26 28.51 -49.83
C SER A 166 42.69 29.01 -49.63
N LYS A 167 43.68 28.28 -50.16
CA LYS A 167 44.95 28.82 -50.69
C LYS A 167 45.67 27.75 -51.53
N PRO A 168 46.28 28.10 -52.69
CA PRO A 168 46.74 27.12 -53.68
C PRO A 168 48.27 26.96 -53.70
N VAL A 169 48.79 25.75 -53.97
CA VAL A 169 50.15 25.53 -54.49
C VAL A 169 50.22 24.27 -55.39
N ALA A 170 50.44 24.54 -56.68
CA ALA A 170 51.28 23.88 -57.70
C ALA A 170 51.44 22.33 -57.84
N ASN A 171 51.13 21.88 -59.06
CA ASN A 171 51.94 21.10 -60.03
C ASN A 171 52.49 19.68 -59.72
N LEU A 172 52.11 18.75 -60.61
CA LEU A 172 52.80 17.60 -61.26
C LEU A 172 51.77 16.44 -61.35
N GLY A 173 51.49 15.74 -62.46
CA GLY A 173 52.19 15.51 -63.71
C GLY A 173 52.25 13.98 -63.94
N TYR A 174 51.69 13.51 -65.08
CA TYR A 174 51.82 12.14 -65.68
C TYR A 174 51.08 10.97 -64.98
N SER A 175 50.55 9.93 -65.63
CA SER A 175 50.57 9.49 -67.03
C SER A 175 49.45 8.47 -67.29
N LEU A 176 49.05 8.34 -68.56
CA LEU A 176 48.19 7.28 -69.12
C LEU A 176 48.75 5.87 -68.87
N LEU A 177 47.87 4.86 -68.80
CA LEU A 177 48.00 3.63 -69.61
C LEU A 177 46.65 2.87 -69.69
N ILE A 178 46.35 2.47 -70.93
CA ILE A 178 45.17 1.75 -71.42
C ILE A 178 45.32 0.25 -71.15
N GLY A 179 44.24 -0.47 -70.84
CA GLY A 179 44.27 -1.93 -70.84
C GLY A 179 42.96 -2.64 -70.43
N SER A 180 42.18 -3.01 -71.45
CA SER A 180 41.36 -4.23 -71.58
C SER A 180 40.35 -4.63 -70.48
N GLU A 181 39.08 -4.52 -70.86
CA GLU A 181 37.92 -5.20 -70.28
C GLU A 181 37.90 -6.69 -70.67
N PRO A 182 37.48 -7.60 -69.77
CA PRO A 182 36.50 -8.60 -70.20
C PRO A 182 35.30 -8.72 -69.27
N GLN A 183 34.16 -8.93 -69.93
CA GLN A 183 32.82 -9.10 -69.39
C GLN A 183 32.68 -10.36 -68.51
N HIS A 184 32.25 -10.18 -67.26
CA HIS A 184 31.45 -11.17 -66.53
C HIS A 184 30.50 -10.44 -65.56
N PRO A 185 29.19 -10.80 -65.52
CA PRO A 185 28.22 -10.12 -64.67
C PRO A 185 28.43 -10.48 -63.19
N PRO A 186 28.47 -9.52 -62.25
CA PRO A 186 28.45 -9.85 -60.83
C PRO A 186 27.05 -10.29 -60.44
N GLN A 187 26.97 -11.53 -59.93
CA GLN A 187 25.79 -12.08 -59.28
C GLN A 187 25.36 -11.13 -58.14
N ARG A 188 24.10 -10.68 -58.19
CA ARG A 188 23.46 -9.96 -57.08
C ARG A 188 23.43 -10.90 -55.86
N PRO A 189 23.93 -10.49 -54.68
CA PRO A 189 23.58 -11.18 -53.46
C PRO A 189 22.09 -10.93 -53.21
N THR A 190 21.31 -12.01 -53.24
CA THR A 190 19.92 -12.01 -52.82
C THR A 190 19.85 -11.56 -51.36
N CYS A 191 19.13 -10.46 -51.11
CA CYS A 191 18.74 -10.05 -49.78
C CYS A 191 17.90 -11.18 -49.15
N ALA A 192 18.56 -12.06 -48.39
CA ALA A 192 17.90 -12.96 -47.47
C ALA A 192 17.18 -12.09 -46.43
N ARG A 193 15.85 -12.05 -46.58
CA ARG A 193 14.89 -11.40 -45.69
C ARG A 193 15.23 -11.75 -44.25
N ALA A 194 15.63 -10.74 -43.47
CA ALA A 194 15.89 -10.84 -42.05
C ALA A 194 14.59 -11.13 -41.27
N THR A 195 14.12 -12.38 -41.30
CA THR A 195 12.94 -12.84 -40.53
C THR A 195 13.31 -13.35 -39.13
N HIS A 196 14.59 -13.44 -38.79
CA HIS A 196 15.02 -14.06 -37.52
C HIS A 196 15.22 -13.11 -36.32
N ILE A 197 15.06 -11.79 -36.47
CA ILE A 197 15.20 -10.82 -35.36
C ILE A 197 13.85 -10.44 -34.72
N GLN A 198 12.72 -10.75 -35.37
CA GLN A 198 11.38 -10.41 -34.90
C GLN A 198 10.87 -11.16 -33.64
N PRO A 199 11.17 -12.45 -33.37
CA PRO A 199 10.47 -13.16 -32.30
C PRO A 199 10.82 -12.66 -30.88
N LEU A 200 12.05 -12.22 -30.61
CA LEU A 200 12.45 -11.74 -29.27
C LEU A 200 11.86 -10.36 -28.91
N ALA A 201 11.65 -9.49 -29.90
CA ALA A 201 11.11 -8.14 -29.68
C ALA A 201 9.59 -8.18 -29.39
N THR A 202 8.87 -9.17 -29.91
CA THR A 202 7.42 -9.34 -29.69
C THR A 202 7.13 -10.03 -28.35
N MET A 203 8.02 -10.89 -27.88
CA MET A 203 7.83 -11.65 -26.63
C MET A 203 7.91 -10.77 -25.38
N TRP A 204 8.85 -9.83 -25.26
CA TRP A 204 8.97 -9.01 -24.05
C TRP A 204 7.76 -8.09 -23.82
N ARG A 205 7.16 -7.55 -24.89
CA ARG A 205 5.96 -6.70 -24.79
C ARG A 205 4.78 -7.51 -24.28
N ARG A 206 4.60 -8.74 -24.78
CA ARG A 206 3.56 -9.66 -24.32
C ARG A 206 3.77 -10.04 -22.85
N THR A 207 5.00 -10.37 -22.46
CA THR A 207 5.34 -10.63 -21.06
C THR A 207 5.06 -9.42 -20.18
N TYR A 208 5.45 -8.22 -20.59
CA TYR A 208 5.18 -6.99 -19.87
C TYR A 208 3.68 -6.74 -19.70
N LEU A 209 2.89 -6.83 -20.78
CA LEU A 209 1.44 -6.66 -20.70
C LEU A 209 0.79 -7.71 -19.80
N PHE A 210 1.25 -8.95 -19.83
CA PHE A 210 0.78 -9.99 -18.91
C PHE A 210 1.11 -9.65 -17.45
N LEU A 211 2.32 -9.13 -17.18
CA LEU A 211 2.72 -8.68 -15.85
C LEU A 211 1.90 -7.47 -15.36
N VAL A 212 1.48 -6.57 -16.25
CA VAL A 212 0.56 -5.48 -15.93
C VAL A 212 -0.82 -6.02 -15.52
N LEU A 213 -1.32 -7.07 -16.19
CA LEU A 213 -2.56 -7.74 -15.79
C LEU A 213 -2.44 -8.43 -14.42
N ILE A 214 -1.29 -9.07 -14.14
CA ILE A 214 -0.99 -9.62 -12.81
C ILE A 214 -0.98 -8.50 -11.76
N ARG A 215 -0.33 -7.36 -12.05
CA ARG A 215 -0.29 -6.20 -11.17
C ARG A 215 -1.71 -5.68 -10.87
N LEU A 216 -2.57 -5.58 -11.88
CA LEU A 216 -3.98 -5.18 -11.72
C LEU A 216 -4.77 -6.19 -10.87
N TRP A 217 -4.55 -7.49 -11.08
CA TRP A 217 -5.18 -8.54 -10.28
C TRP A 217 -4.86 -8.40 -8.79
N PHE A 218 -3.58 -8.17 -8.45
CA PHE A 218 -3.17 -7.96 -7.07
C PHE A 218 -3.65 -6.62 -6.49
N ALA A 219 -3.68 -5.55 -7.29
CA ALA A 219 -4.27 -4.28 -6.87
C ALA A 219 -5.74 -4.43 -6.46
N LEU A 220 -6.49 -5.26 -7.19
CA LEU A 220 -7.91 -5.57 -6.95
C LEU A 220 -8.12 -6.74 -5.95
N SER A 221 -7.06 -7.23 -5.32
CA SER A 221 -7.15 -8.27 -4.28
C SER A 221 -7.42 -7.64 -2.91
N PRO A 222 -8.25 -8.26 -2.04
CA PRO A 222 -8.61 -7.69 -0.74
C PRO A 222 -7.51 -7.84 0.33
N SER A 223 -6.26 -8.09 -0.07
CA SER A 223 -5.13 -8.18 0.86
C SER A 223 -4.97 -6.92 1.68
N TYR A 224 -4.53 -7.09 2.94
CA TYR A 224 -4.37 -6.02 3.90
C TYR A 224 -2.96 -6.05 4.47
N LEU A 225 -2.04 -5.32 3.84
CA LEU A 225 -0.61 -5.47 4.13
C LEU A 225 -0.20 -4.86 5.47
N HIS A 226 -0.82 -3.74 5.85
CA HIS A 226 -0.54 -3.04 7.10
C HIS A 226 -1.62 -1.96 7.35
N PRO A 227 -2.00 -1.68 8.62
CA PRO A 227 -3.01 -0.67 8.96
C PRO A 227 -2.84 0.72 8.34
N ASP A 228 -1.60 1.23 8.34
CA ASP A 228 -1.22 2.52 7.77
C ASP A 228 -1.62 2.74 6.31
N GLU A 229 -1.89 1.67 5.56
CA GLU A 229 -2.48 1.81 4.23
C GLU A 229 -3.77 2.64 4.24
N ASN A 230 -4.55 2.59 5.33
CA ASN A 230 -5.78 3.35 5.49
C ASN A 230 -5.59 4.52 6.47
N PHE A 231 -4.95 4.25 7.62
CA PHE A 231 -4.88 5.20 8.74
C PHE A 231 -4.04 6.45 8.47
N GLN A 232 -3.04 6.34 7.58
CA GLN A 232 -2.17 7.48 7.24
C GLN A 232 -2.60 8.22 5.98
N GLY A 233 -3.69 7.82 5.32
CA GLY A 233 -4.06 8.39 4.03
C GLY A 233 -5.56 8.41 3.76
N PRO A 234 -6.11 7.36 3.11
CA PRO A 234 -7.49 7.34 2.67
C PRO A 234 -8.52 7.70 3.75
N GLU A 235 -8.37 7.16 4.97
CA GLU A 235 -9.36 7.35 6.03
C GLU A 235 -9.48 8.82 6.44
N VAL A 236 -8.35 9.52 6.58
CA VAL A 236 -8.31 10.93 6.98
C VAL A 236 -9.04 11.82 5.97
N ILE A 237 -8.81 11.59 4.67
CA ILE A 237 -9.40 12.39 3.60
C ILE A 237 -10.85 12.02 3.31
N ALA A 238 -11.20 10.72 3.42
CA ALA A 238 -12.56 10.25 3.19
C ALA A 238 -13.55 10.88 4.18
N GLY A 239 -13.14 11.08 5.43
CA GLY A 239 -13.94 11.79 6.44
C GLY A 239 -14.24 13.24 6.05
N GLN A 240 -13.31 13.93 5.38
CA GLN A 240 -13.50 15.32 4.95
C GLN A 240 -14.39 15.46 3.72
N ILE A 241 -14.32 14.53 2.77
CA ILE A 241 -15.01 14.65 1.47
C ILE A 241 -16.42 14.04 1.51
N PHE A 242 -16.56 12.89 2.17
CA PHE A 242 -17.80 12.11 2.18
C PHE A 242 -18.51 12.12 3.52
N SER A 243 -17.95 12.81 4.53
CA SER A 243 -18.50 12.84 5.88
C SER A 243 -18.68 11.46 6.51
N TYR A 244 -17.89 10.47 6.07
CA TYR A 244 -17.85 9.18 6.75
C TYR A 244 -17.32 9.38 8.17
N PRO A 245 -17.84 8.63 9.17
CA PRO A 245 -17.20 8.64 10.46
C PRO A 245 -15.85 7.91 10.35
N VAL A 246 -14.80 8.49 10.91
CA VAL A 246 -13.40 8.07 10.73
C VAL A 246 -12.67 8.08 12.06
N ARG A 247 -11.57 7.31 12.14
CA ARG A 247 -10.67 7.35 13.30
C ARG A 247 -9.36 8.02 12.92
N HIS A 248 -9.08 9.14 13.55
CA HIS A 248 -7.75 9.75 13.51
C HIS A 248 -6.85 9.03 14.53
N THR A 249 -5.67 8.60 14.09
CA THR A 249 -4.67 8.00 14.97
C THR A 249 -3.97 9.07 15.80
N TRP A 250 -3.18 8.63 16.79
CA TRP A 250 -2.35 9.50 17.61
C TRP A 250 -1.44 10.42 16.78
N GLU A 251 -1.06 10.01 15.57
CA GLU A 251 -0.20 10.79 14.67
C GLU A 251 -0.86 12.11 14.21
N PHE A 252 -2.20 12.17 14.24
CA PHE A 252 -3.02 13.34 13.89
C PHE A 252 -3.64 14.01 15.12
N THR A 253 -3.79 13.29 16.25
CA THR A 253 -4.50 13.83 17.43
C THR A 253 -3.59 14.28 18.58
N SER A 254 -2.29 14.01 18.50
CA SER A 254 -1.32 14.48 19.50
C SER A 254 -1.22 16.02 19.54
N GLU A 255 -0.72 16.58 20.64
CA GLU A 255 -0.46 18.03 20.79
C GLU A 255 0.47 18.59 19.69
N ASN A 256 1.43 17.78 19.22
CA ASN A 256 2.32 18.12 18.11
C ASN A 256 2.15 17.10 16.98
N PRO A 257 1.12 17.25 16.11
CA PRO A 257 0.83 16.29 15.05
C PRO A 257 2.05 16.06 14.14
N ILE A 258 2.26 14.80 13.77
CA ILE A 258 3.47 14.37 13.04
C ILE A 258 3.18 14.00 11.58
N ARG A 259 1.91 14.00 11.15
CA ARG A 259 1.51 13.68 9.78
C ARG A 259 0.96 14.90 9.07
N SER A 260 1.45 15.14 7.86
CA SER A 260 0.89 16.17 6.99
C SER A 260 -0.35 15.66 6.28
N VAL A 261 -1.38 16.50 6.20
CA VAL A 261 -2.54 16.25 5.32
C VAL A 261 -2.32 16.85 3.93
N ALA A 262 -1.38 17.79 3.77
CA ALA A 262 -1.14 18.46 2.50
C ALA A 262 -0.80 17.50 1.33
N PRO A 263 0.04 16.45 1.48
CA PRO A 263 0.26 15.45 0.44
C PRO A 263 -0.95 14.55 0.17
N LEU A 264 -1.83 14.36 1.15
CA LEU A 264 -2.99 13.48 1.04
C LEU A 264 -4.06 14.08 0.11
N TRP A 265 -4.17 15.41 0.05
CA TRP A 265 -5.10 16.11 -0.85
C TRP A 265 -4.88 15.81 -2.33
N PRO A 266 -3.68 16.02 -2.92
CA PRO A 266 -3.47 15.68 -4.33
C PRO A 266 -3.48 14.18 -4.59
N VAL A 267 -3.04 13.34 -3.64
CA VAL A 267 -2.94 11.89 -3.84
C VAL A 267 -4.29 11.19 -3.69
N TYR A 268 -5.09 11.53 -2.69
CA TYR A 268 -6.36 10.88 -2.38
C TYR A 268 -7.56 11.81 -2.52
N GLY A 269 -7.43 13.07 -2.11
CA GLY A 269 -8.53 14.04 -2.11
C GLY A 269 -9.04 14.39 -3.50
N LEU A 270 -8.14 14.74 -4.44
CA LEU A 270 -8.54 15.05 -5.81
C LEU A 270 -9.21 13.85 -6.51
N PRO A 271 -8.68 12.61 -6.44
CA PRO A 271 -9.38 11.44 -6.97
C PRO A 271 -10.74 11.17 -6.32
N MET A 272 -10.86 11.35 -5.00
CA MET A 272 -12.13 11.18 -4.29
C MET A 272 -13.16 12.25 -4.70
N LEU A 273 -12.75 13.50 -4.87
CA LEU A 273 -13.62 14.58 -5.39
C LEU A 273 -14.06 14.29 -6.84
N LEU A 274 -13.15 13.78 -7.67
CA LEU A 274 -13.50 13.35 -9.03
C LEU A 274 -14.52 12.20 -9.01
N LEU A 275 -14.31 11.21 -8.14
CA LEU A 275 -15.27 10.11 -7.95
C LEU A 275 -16.64 10.66 -7.53
N ARG A 276 -16.67 11.59 -6.57
CA ARG A 276 -17.91 12.26 -6.13
C ARG A 276 -18.62 12.94 -7.28
N TRP A 277 -17.88 13.70 -8.08
CA TRP A 277 -18.43 14.40 -9.23
C TRP A 277 -19.00 13.43 -10.29
N LEU A 278 -18.28 12.34 -10.60
CA LEU A 278 -18.74 11.31 -11.54
C LEU A 278 -19.98 10.55 -11.02
N TRP A 279 -20.04 10.28 -9.72
CA TRP A 279 -21.15 9.58 -9.09
C TRP A 279 -22.46 10.38 -9.20
N ILE A 280 -22.41 11.66 -8.79
CA ILE A 280 -23.53 12.59 -8.91
C ILE A 280 -23.92 12.79 -10.39
N GLY A 281 -22.92 12.94 -11.27
CA GLY A 281 -23.14 13.12 -12.71
C GLY A 281 -23.83 11.95 -13.41
N ASN A 282 -23.76 10.73 -12.84
CA ASN A 282 -24.43 9.54 -13.36
C ASN A 282 -25.85 9.33 -12.78
N GLY A 283 -26.43 10.37 -12.16
CA GLY A 283 -27.77 10.33 -11.59
C GLY A 283 -27.89 9.50 -10.31
N GLN A 284 -26.77 9.26 -9.62
CA GLN A 284 -26.76 8.62 -8.30
C GLN A 284 -26.65 9.71 -7.23
N ASP A 285 -27.79 10.17 -6.73
CA ASP A 285 -27.87 11.20 -5.68
C ASP A 285 -27.61 10.65 -4.27
N GLY A 286 -27.30 9.36 -4.15
CA GLY A 286 -27.02 8.69 -2.88
C GLY A 286 -25.56 8.80 -2.43
N GLU A 287 -25.33 8.56 -1.15
CA GLU A 287 -23.99 8.46 -0.56
C GLU A 287 -23.16 7.37 -1.26
N ILE A 288 -21.90 7.69 -1.54
CA ILE A 288 -20.98 6.73 -2.17
C ILE A 288 -20.66 5.65 -1.14
N PRO A 289 -20.75 4.35 -1.46
CA PRO A 289 -20.32 3.31 -0.54
C PRO A 289 -18.80 3.36 -0.33
N PRO A 290 -18.28 3.31 0.91
CA PRO A 290 -16.84 3.32 1.19
C PRO A 290 -16.03 2.24 0.45
N ILE A 291 -16.65 1.07 0.20
CA ILE A 291 -16.01 0.00 -0.57
C ILE A 291 -15.74 0.39 -2.03
N ALA A 292 -16.57 1.25 -2.63
CA ALA A 292 -16.34 1.78 -3.97
C ALA A 292 -15.15 2.75 -3.96
N VAL A 293 -15.04 3.59 -2.93
CA VAL A 293 -13.89 4.48 -2.73
C VAL A 293 -12.60 3.66 -2.55
N PHE A 294 -12.61 2.63 -1.71
CA PHE A 294 -11.46 1.74 -1.48
C PHE A 294 -10.90 1.18 -2.80
N TRP A 295 -11.75 0.56 -3.63
CA TRP A 295 -11.30 0.00 -4.91
C TRP A 295 -10.89 1.07 -5.92
N THR A 296 -11.55 2.23 -5.91
CA THR A 296 -11.14 3.37 -6.75
C THR A 296 -9.72 3.80 -6.43
N LEU A 297 -9.35 3.86 -5.15
CA LEU A 297 -7.98 4.19 -4.76
C LEU A 297 -6.98 3.08 -5.10
N ARG A 298 -7.37 1.80 -5.02
CA ARG A 298 -6.51 0.71 -5.51
C ARG A 298 -6.25 0.80 -7.01
N VAL A 299 -7.27 1.11 -7.80
CA VAL A 299 -7.12 1.35 -9.25
C VAL A 299 -6.24 2.56 -9.50
N LEU A 300 -6.41 3.64 -8.74
CA LEU A 300 -5.55 4.82 -8.82
C LEU A 300 -4.08 4.46 -8.56
N MET A 301 -3.77 3.74 -7.47
CA MET A 301 -2.41 3.36 -7.13
C MET A 301 -1.79 2.41 -8.18
N PHE A 302 -2.60 1.51 -8.75
CA PHE A 302 -2.20 0.74 -9.93
C PHE A 302 -1.85 1.64 -11.12
N LEU A 303 -2.71 2.61 -11.46
CA LEU A 303 -2.50 3.53 -12.57
C LEU A 303 -1.27 4.41 -12.35
N THR A 304 -1.04 4.92 -11.14
CA THR A 304 0.14 5.74 -10.84
C THR A 304 1.42 4.91 -10.84
N SER A 305 1.41 3.67 -10.34
CA SER A 305 2.53 2.75 -10.53
C SER A 305 2.79 2.50 -12.02
N PHE A 306 1.78 2.12 -12.79
CA PHE A 306 1.95 1.84 -14.22
C PHE A 306 2.39 3.05 -15.05
N VAL A 307 1.84 4.24 -14.78
CA VAL A 307 2.11 5.44 -15.56
C VAL A 307 3.35 6.17 -15.08
N LEU A 308 3.54 6.35 -13.76
CA LEU A 308 4.61 7.19 -13.22
C LEU A 308 5.87 6.39 -12.89
N GLU A 309 5.76 5.19 -12.33
CA GLU A 309 6.93 4.37 -11.95
C GLU A 309 7.62 3.81 -13.20
N ASP A 310 6.87 3.12 -14.06
CA ASP A 310 7.42 2.51 -15.26
C ASP A 310 7.93 3.59 -16.24
N TRP A 311 7.27 4.76 -16.33
CA TRP A 311 7.77 5.89 -17.11
C TRP A 311 9.06 6.47 -16.52
N ALA A 312 9.16 6.65 -15.20
CA ALA A 312 10.40 7.11 -14.60
C ALA A 312 11.59 6.18 -14.94
N ILE A 313 11.38 4.85 -14.92
CA ILE A 313 12.40 3.88 -15.35
C ILE A 313 12.76 4.07 -16.83
N HIS A 314 11.76 4.35 -17.67
CA HIS A 314 11.97 4.60 -19.09
C HIS A 314 12.82 5.84 -19.37
N GLU A 315 12.65 6.90 -18.58
CA GLU A 315 13.42 8.15 -18.66
C GLU A 315 14.83 8.00 -18.10
N LEU A 316 14.97 7.31 -16.96
CA LEU A 316 16.26 7.11 -16.29
C LEU A 316 17.23 6.21 -17.08
N ILE A 317 16.71 5.35 -17.96
CA ILE A 317 17.52 4.40 -18.73
C ILE A 317 17.55 4.76 -20.21
N GLN A 318 18.67 5.34 -20.63
CA GLN A 318 18.92 5.66 -22.03
C GLN A 318 19.08 4.41 -22.92
N SER A 319 19.73 3.35 -22.42
CA SER A 319 19.99 2.12 -23.20
C SER A 319 18.71 1.29 -23.41
N PRO A 320 18.24 1.08 -24.66
CA PRO A 320 17.01 0.32 -24.92
C PRO A 320 17.10 -1.16 -24.54
N ARG A 321 18.30 -1.73 -24.48
CA ARG A 321 18.52 -3.11 -24.03
C ARG A 321 18.38 -3.22 -22.51
N HIS A 322 19.07 -2.34 -21.78
CA HIS A 322 19.00 -2.30 -20.31
C HIS A 322 17.58 -1.96 -19.83
N ARG A 323 16.92 -1.02 -20.51
CA ARG A 323 15.55 -0.59 -20.19
C ARG A 323 14.55 -1.74 -20.25
N ARG A 324 14.61 -2.57 -21.30
CA ARG A 324 13.74 -3.75 -21.44
C ARG A 324 13.90 -4.74 -20.29
N VAL A 325 15.13 -4.96 -19.83
CA VAL A 325 15.40 -5.86 -18.71
C VAL A 325 14.92 -5.25 -17.39
N ALA A 326 15.28 -4.00 -17.12
CA ALA A 326 14.89 -3.29 -15.90
C ALA A 326 13.37 -3.21 -15.71
N VAL A 327 12.64 -2.83 -16.77
CA VAL A 327 11.16 -2.74 -16.71
C VAL A 327 10.54 -4.12 -16.46
N LEU A 328 11.06 -5.20 -17.08
CA LEU A 328 10.56 -6.54 -16.80
C LEU A 328 10.88 -7.00 -15.36
N LEU A 329 12.05 -6.65 -14.82
CA LEU A 329 12.41 -6.97 -13.44
C LEU A 329 11.50 -6.25 -12.45
N VAL A 330 11.29 -4.95 -12.61
CA VAL A 330 10.37 -4.19 -11.76
C VAL A 330 8.93 -4.70 -11.92
N ALA A 331 8.46 -4.89 -13.15
CA ALA A 331 7.10 -5.37 -13.40
C ALA A 331 6.85 -6.81 -12.94
N SER A 332 7.88 -7.62 -12.71
CA SER A 332 7.77 -8.98 -12.16
C SER A 332 8.10 -9.09 -10.66
N SER A 333 8.32 -7.95 -9.99
CA SER A 333 8.53 -7.89 -8.54
C SER A 333 7.20 -7.99 -7.81
N TYR A 334 7.12 -8.86 -6.79
CA TYR A 334 5.95 -8.96 -5.94
C TYR A 334 5.68 -7.66 -5.18
N VAL A 335 6.73 -6.91 -4.84
CA VAL A 335 6.62 -5.60 -4.17
C VAL A 335 5.86 -4.61 -5.07
N THR A 336 6.13 -4.64 -6.37
CA THR A 336 5.42 -3.83 -7.36
C THR A 336 3.98 -4.30 -7.55
N TRP A 337 3.70 -5.60 -7.39
CA TRP A 337 2.33 -6.12 -7.45
C TRP A 337 1.49 -5.77 -6.22
N THR A 338 2.10 -5.79 -5.03
CA THR A 338 1.39 -5.66 -3.75
C THR A 338 1.59 -4.28 -3.13
N PHE A 339 2.74 -4.01 -2.52
CA PHE A 339 2.98 -2.76 -1.79
C PHE A 339 2.79 -1.49 -2.64
N GLN A 340 3.26 -1.50 -3.89
CA GLN A 340 3.22 -0.30 -4.74
C GLN A 340 1.82 0.00 -5.31
N THR A 341 0.90 -0.97 -5.31
CA THR A 341 -0.50 -0.81 -5.76
C THR A 341 -1.48 -0.56 -4.62
N HIS A 342 -0.99 -0.60 -3.38
CA HIS A 342 -1.74 -0.27 -2.17
C HIS A 342 -1.56 1.22 -1.82
N THR A 343 -2.45 1.78 -0.98
CA THR A 343 -2.47 3.21 -0.62
C THR A 343 -1.45 3.59 0.45
N PHE A 344 -0.21 3.11 0.31
CA PHE A 344 0.88 3.47 1.22
C PHE A 344 1.48 4.82 0.89
N SER A 345 1.76 5.61 1.93
CA SER A 345 2.64 6.79 1.80
C SER A 345 4.04 6.39 1.31
N ASN A 346 4.51 5.16 1.60
CA ASN A 346 5.74 4.59 1.05
C ASN A 346 5.67 4.40 -0.48
N ALA A 347 4.51 3.99 -1.02
CA ALA A 347 4.33 3.84 -2.46
C ALA A 347 4.37 5.21 -3.16
N VAL A 348 3.79 6.24 -2.54
CA VAL A 348 3.91 7.63 -3.01
C VAL A 348 5.35 8.11 -2.94
N GLU A 349 6.06 7.84 -1.84
CA GLU A 349 7.49 8.17 -1.69
C GLU A 349 8.33 7.54 -2.80
N THR A 350 8.09 6.28 -3.17
CA THR A 350 8.76 5.60 -4.30
C THR A 350 8.60 6.40 -5.60
N LEU A 351 7.38 6.87 -5.91
CA LEU A 351 7.12 7.65 -7.12
C LEU A 351 7.84 9.00 -7.09
N VAL A 352 7.78 9.71 -5.96
CA VAL A 352 8.44 11.01 -5.80
C VAL A 352 9.96 10.85 -5.92
N VAL A 353 10.56 9.85 -5.28
CA VAL A 353 12.00 9.55 -5.37
C VAL A 353 12.39 9.26 -6.83
N ALA A 354 11.64 8.41 -7.52
CA ALA A 354 11.95 8.05 -8.91
C ALA A 354 11.94 9.28 -9.84
N TRP A 355 10.94 10.16 -9.71
CA TRP A 355 10.86 11.38 -10.50
C TRP A 355 11.87 12.45 -10.07
N CYS A 356 12.23 12.55 -8.79
CA CYS A 356 13.37 13.37 -8.36
C CYS A 356 14.67 12.89 -9.02
N MET A 357 14.89 11.57 -9.18
CA MET A 357 16.04 11.07 -9.92
C MET A 357 16.01 11.49 -11.39
N VAL A 358 14.83 11.44 -12.04
CA VAL A 358 14.66 11.90 -13.44
C VAL A 358 15.03 13.39 -13.55
N LEU A 359 14.52 14.22 -12.63
CA LEU A 359 14.79 15.65 -12.63
C LEU A 359 16.25 15.97 -12.36
N ILE A 360 16.89 15.30 -11.39
CA ILE A 360 18.33 15.46 -11.10
C ILE A 360 19.15 15.10 -12.33
N GLN A 361 18.85 13.97 -12.98
CA GLN A 361 19.54 13.56 -14.21
C GLN A 361 19.37 14.62 -15.31
N ARG A 362 18.15 15.12 -15.53
CA ARG A 362 17.88 16.17 -16.51
C ARG A 362 18.64 17.47 -16.20
N ILE A 363 18.66 17.94 -14.95
CA ILE A 363 19.37 19.18 -14.56
C ILE A 363 20.88 19.04 -14.82
N VAL A 364 21.44 17.88 -14.51
CA VAL A 364 22.87 17.61 -14.71
C VAL A 364 23.22 17.48 -16.21
N GLU A 365 22.33 16.90 -17.03
CA GLU A 365 22.58 16.63 -18.45
C GLU A 365 22.17 17.77 -19.41
N SER A 366 21.34 18.74 -19.00
CA SER A 366 20.61 19.63 -19.93
C SER A 366 21.15 21.07 -20.13
N PRO A 367 20.82 21.72 -21.26
CA PRO A 367 21.06 23.15 -21.53
C PRO A 367 20.17 24.11 -20.69
N GLN A 368 20.47 25.41 -20.78
CA GLN A 368 20.08 26.50 -19.86
C GLN A 368 18.60 26.62 -19.46
N GLN A 369 17.64 26.51 -20.37
CA GLN A 369 16.22 26.78 -20.03
C GLN A 369 15.52 25.57 -19.41
N ALA A 370 15.84 24.35 -19.88
CA ALA A 370 15.28 23.12 -19.33
C ALA A 370 15.70 22.88 -17.87
N SER A 371 16.89 23.38 -17.47
CA SER A 371 17.37 23.24 -16.09
C SER A 371 16.58 24.09 -15.09
N LEU A 372 16.03 25.26 -15.49
CA LEU A 372 15.23 26.10 -14.59
C LEU A 372 13.91 25.43 -14.24
N LEU A 373 13.12 25.01 -15.23
CA LEU A 373 11.85 24.32 -14.99
C LEU A 373 12.08 23.03 -14.19
N ALA A 374 13.08 22.23 -14.57
CA ALA A 374 13.39 21.00 -13.83
C ALA A 374 13.80 21.29 -12.37
N SER A 375 14.54 22.38 -12.12
CA SER A 375 14.91 22.81 -10.76
C SER A 375 13.70 23.31 -9.96
N THR A 376 12.80 24.08 -10.58
CA THR A 376 11.54 24.50 -9.97
C THR A 376 10.70 23.30 -9.56
N VAL A 377 10.48 22.34 -10.47
CA VAL A 377 9.70 21.13 -10.18
C VAL A 377 10.40 20.27 -9.13
N LEU A 378 11.73 20.16 -9.16
CA LEU A 378 12.49 19.44 -8.13
C LEU A 378 12.29 20.04 -6.74
N GLY A 379 12.25 21.38 -6.62
CA GLY A 379 11.95 22.07 -5.36
C GLY A 379 10.56 21.73 -4.81
N VAL A 380 9.54 21.75 -5.67
CA VAL A 380 8.16 21.35 -5.31
C VAL A 380 8.12 19.89 -4.87
N MET A 381 8.69 18.98 -5.66
CA MET A 381 8.68 17.54 -5.37
C MET A 381 9.47 17.18 -4.12
N ALA A 382 10.60 17.86 -3.85
CA ALA A 382 11.39 17.60 -2.66
C ALA A 382 10.61 17.95 -1.39
N VAL A 383 9.92 19.10 -1.37
CA VAL A 383 9.07 19.49 -0.24
C VAL A 383 7.86 18.57 -0.12
N PHE A 384 7.18 18.26 -1.23
CA PHE A 384 6.09 17.28 -1.23
C PHE A 384 6.53 15.93 -0.63
N GLY A 385 7.72 15.44 -1.00
CA GLY A 385 8.31 14.21 -0.46
C GLY A 385 8.56 14.28 1.05
N ILE A 386 9.13 15.39 1.54
CA ILE A 386 9.38 15.62 2.98
C ILE A 386 8.08 15.61 3.80
N PHE A 387 7.04 16.29 3.32
CA PHE A 387 5.74 16.33 3.99
C PHE A 387 5.00 14.98 3.90
N ASN A 388 5.22 14.21 2.83
CA ASN A 388 4.66 12.85 2.71
C ASN A 388 5.33 11.90 3.72
N ARG A 389 6.67 11.88 3.77
CA ARG A 389 7.44 11.07 4.74
C ARG A 389 8.78 11.72 5.08
N ILE A 390 9.15 11.69 6.37
CA ILE A 390 10.48 12.14 6.85
C ILE A 390 11.64 11.28 6.34
N THR A 391 11.36 10.08 5.83
CA THR A 391 12.35 9.17 5.25
C THR A 391 12.84 9.63 3.87
N PHE A 392 12.07 10.48 3.19
CA PHE A 392 12.32 10.86 1.79
C PHE A 392 13.70 11.48 1.53
N PRO A 393 14.21 12.43 2.36
CA PRO A 393 15.53 13.04 2.15
C PRO A 393 16.69 12.04 2.12
N ALA A 394 16.54 10.89 2.80
CA ALA A 394 17.55 9.82 2.82
C ALA A 394 17.92 9.37 1.39
N PHE A 395 16.95 9.33 0.48
CA PHE A 395 17.15 8.90 -0.90
C PHE A 395 17.78 9.97 -1.79
N LEU A 396 17.71 11.25 -1.40
CA LEU A 396 18.22 12.38 -2.18
C LEU A 396 19.63 12.82 -1.74
N LEU A 397 20.10 12.39 -0.56
CA LEU A 397 21.38 12.84 0.01
C LEU A 397 22.57 12.65 -0.96
N ILE A 398 22.85 11.42 -1.42
CA ILE A 398 23.97 11.20 -2.37
C ILE A 398 23.68 11.77 -3.78
N PRO A 399 22.53 11.50 -4.42
CA PRO A 399 22.21 12.08 -5.73
C PRO A 399 22.24 13.61 -5.77
N GLY A 400 21.78 14.27 -4.70
CA GLY A 400 21.69 15.72 -4.57
C GLY A 400 23.05 16.41 -4.58
N ILE A 401 24.11 15.75 -4.12
CA ILE A 401 25.48 16.29 -4.19
C ILE A 401 25.89 16.59 -5.64
N ARG A 402 25.38 15.82 -6.62
CA ARG A 402 25.66 16.07 -8.05
C ARG A 402 25.10 17.38 -8.57
N LEU A 403 24.15 18.00 -7.86
CA LEU A 403 23.61 19.31 -8.23
C LEU A 403 24.54 20.47 -7.80
N VAL A 404 25.45 20.25 -6.85
CA VAL A 404 26.30 21.32 -6.29
C VAL A 404 27.12 22.03 -7.38
N PRO A 405 27.85 21.32 -8.28
CA PRO A 405 28.58 22.00 -9.36
C PRO A 405 27.66 22.77 -10.30
N HIS A 406 26.45 22.25 -10.56
CA HIS A 406 25.47 22.93 -11.40
C HIS A 406 25.02 24.24 -10.75
N PHE A 407 24.62 24.21 -9.47
CA PHE A 407 24.15 25.39 -8.75
C PHE A 407 25.24 26.43 -8.51
N TYR A 408 26.49 26.01 -8.32
CA TYR A 408 27.62 26.93 -8.25
C TYR A 408 27.80 27.71 -9.56
N ASN A 409 27.71 27.00 -10.69
CA ASN A 409 27.85 27.62 -12.02
C ASN A 409 26.57 28.36 -12.48
N ARG A 410 25.40 28.04 -11.90
CA ARG A 410 24.07 28.54 -12.28
C ARG A 410 23.23 28.83 -11.02
N PRO A 411 23.53 29.92 -10.29
CA PRO A 411 22.81 30.24 -9.05
C PRO A 411 21.32 30.50 -9.30
N SER A 412 20.92 30.97 -10.49
CA SER A 412 19.50 31.16 -10.82
C SER A 412 18.68 29.86 -10.71
N SER A 413 19.27 28.72 -11.07
CA SER A 413 18.61 27.41 -10.96
C SER A 413 18.36 27.02 -9.50
N PHE A 414 19.32 27.34 -8.62
CA PHE A 414 19.16 27.15 -7.18
C PHE A 414 18.10 28.09 -6.61
N LEU A 415 18.10 29.37 -7.01
CA LEU A 415 17.14 30.35 -6.53
C LEU A 415 15.69 29.99 -6.90
N VAL A 416 15.43 29.54 -8.13
CA VAL A 416 14.08 29.11 -8.53
C VAL A 416 13.64 27.84 -7.80
N MET A 417 14.57 26.89 -7.58
CA MET A 417 14.30 25.69 -6.79
C MET A 417 13.98 26.04 -5.34
N ALA A 418 14.78 26.90 -4.72
CA ALA A 418 14.59 27.34 -3.34
C ALA A 418 13.28 28.12 -3.17
N PHE A 419 12.98 29.05 -4.08
CA PHE A 419 11.72 29.78 -4.07
C PHE A 419 10.52 28.86 -4.23
N ALA A 420 10.55 27.93 -5.18
CA ALA A 420 9.48 26.96 -5.39
C ALA A 420 9.29 26.02 -4.18
N GLY A 421 10.39 25.56 -3.58
CA GLY A 421 10.38 24.77 -2.35
C GLY A 421 9.76 25.56 -1.19
N LEU A 422 10.22 26.79 -0.94
CA LEU A 422 9.68 27.65 0.12
C LEU A 422 8.19 27.94 -0.08
N ALA A 423 7.76 28.27 -1.30
CA ALA A 423 6.34 28.49 -1.61
C ALA A 423 5.50 27.22 -1.34
N THR A 424 6.01 26.06 -1.73
CA THR A 424 5.34 24.76 -1.48
C THR A 424 5.29 24.43 0.01
N ALA A 425 6.37 24.72 0.75
CA ALA A 425 6.44 24.47 2.19
C ALA A 425 5.46 25.38 2.94
N SER A 426 5.42 26.67 2.60
CA SER A 426 4.44 27.62 3.16
C SER A 426 3.00 27.19 2.89
N LEU A 427 2.71 26.70 1.68
CA LEU A 427 1.39 26.17 1.34
C LEU A 427 1.07 24.92 2.17
N ALA A 428 1.99 23.97 2.28
CA ALA A 428 1.80 22.75 3.06
C ALA A 428 1.59 23.04 4.55
N ILE A 429 2.40 23.93 5.13
CA ILE A 429 2.24 24.39 6.52
C ILE A 429 0.90 25.09 6.70
N GLY A 430 0.47 25.92 5.74
CA GLY A 430 -0.84 26.57 5.77
C GLY A 430 -2.00 25.57 5.76
N ILE A 431 -1.93 24.55 4.89
CA ILE A 431 -2.94 23.48 4.80
C ILE A 431 -2.97 22.66 6.10
N ASP A 432 -1.81 22.24 6.62
CA ASP A 432 -1.72 21.48 7.86
C ASP A 432 -2.24 22.30 9.05
N THR A 433 -1.80 23.55 9.18
CA THR A 433 -2.24 24.44 10.25
C THR A 433 -3.76 24.66 10.19
N ALA A 434 -4.33 24.84 9.01
CA ALA A 434 -5.78 24.99 8.84
C ALA A 434 -6.55 23.70 9.19
N PHE A 435 -5.96 22.52 8.96
CA PHE A 435 -6.56 21.24 9.30
C PHE A 435 -6.59 20.98 10.81
N TYR A 436 -5.52 21.35 11.52
CA TYR A 436 -5.38 21.07 12.96
C TYR A 436 -6.00 22.15 13.85
N LEU A 437 -6.30 23.33 13.32
CA LEU A 437 -7.03 24.36 14.04
C LEU A 437 -8.54 24.09 14.01
N THR A 438 -9.19 24.35 15.15
CA THR A 438 -10.66 24.30 15.26
C THR A 438 -11.33 25.54 14.66
N ASP A 439 -10.64 26.68 14.73
CA ASP A 439 -11.12 27.97 14.24
C ASP A 439 -10.55 28.29 12.86
N PRO A 440 -11.22 29.16 12.07
CA PRO A 440 -10.69 29.62 10.79
C PRO A 440 -9.28 30.21 10.94
N ILE A 441 -8.37 29.76 10.08
CA ILE A 441 -6.96 30.16 10.11
C ILE A 441 -6.77 31.66 9.87
N THR A 442 -5.94 32.30 10.70
CA THR A 442 -5.53 33.70 10.53
C THR A 442 -4.06 33.83 10.17
N TRP A 443 -3.65 34.96 9.57
CA TRP A 443 -2.22 35.24 9.30
C TRP A 443 -1.34 35.19 10.55
N THR A 444 -1.89 35.60 11.70
CA THR A 444 -1.21 35.52 12.99
C THR A 444 -0.97 34.07 13.42
N ASP A 445 -1.87 33.14 13.09
CA ASP A 445 -1.69 31.73 13.43
C ASP A 445 -0.53 31.09 12.66
N LEU A 446 -0.40 31.40 11.36
CA LEU A 446 0.72 30.90 10.55
C LEU A 446 2.09 31.35 11.09
N VAL A 447 2.14 32.49 11.79
CA VAL A 447 3.40 33.02 12.33
C VAL A 447 3.62 32.57 13.78
N SER A 448 2.58 32.58 14.61
CA SER A 448 2.70 32.35 16.06
C SER A 448 2.60 30.88 16.46
N ARG A 449 1.85 30.07 15.70
CA ARG A 449 1.62 28.65 15.99
C ARG A 449 1.55 27.78 14.72
N PRO A 450 2.55 27.82 13.82
CA PRO A 450 2.55 26.98 12.64
C PRO A 450 2.68 25.50 13.00
N VAL A 451 1.86 24.66 12.38
CA VAL A 451 2.01 23.19 12.50
C VAL A 451 2.97 22.71 11.42
N ILE A 452 4.21 22.42 11.82
CA ILE A 452 5.27 21.94 10.91
C ILE A 452 5.49 20.45 11.12
N THR A 453 4.65 19.64 10.48
CA THR A 453 4.57 18.20 10.69
C THR A 453 5.89 17.44 10.47
N PRO A 454 6.76 17.77 9.48
CA PRO A 454 8.03 17.07 9.33
C PRO A 454 9.00 17.31 10.49
N ILE A 455 8.97 18.51 11.10
CA ILE A 455 9.82 18.84 12.26
C ILE A 455 9.28 18.10 13.49
N ASN A 456 7.97 18.11 13.72
CA ASN A 456 7.33 17.38 14.81
C ASN A 456 7.65 15.87 14.73
N ASN A 457 7.57 15.32 13.52
CA ASN A 457 7.87 13.91 13.27
C ASN A 457 9.36 13.58 13.49
N LEU A 458 10.27 14.46 13.09
CA LEU A 458 11.70 14.32 13.38
C LEU A 458 11.98 14.36 14.89
N LEU A 459 11.40 15.34 15.61
CA LEU A 459 11.53 15.45 17.06
C LEU A 459 10.99 14.22 17.79
N TYR A 460 9.83 13.71 17.35
CA TYR A 460 9.25 12.48 17.88
C TYR A 460 10.19 11.27 17.71
N ASN A 461 10.80 11.12 16.51
CA ASN A 461 11.70 10.01 16.18
C ASN A 461 13.17 10.21 16.64
N MET A 462 13.49 11.31 17.32
CA MET A 462 14.79 11.45 17.99
C MET A 462 14.77 10.94 19.44
N ALA A 463 13.59 10.73 20.02
CA ALA A 463 13.43 10.21 21.38
C ALA A 463 13.41 8.66 21.39
N PRO A 464 14.43 7.97 21.94
CA PRO A 464 14.49 6.51 21.95
C PRO A 464 13.29 5.83 22.62
N GLU A 465 12.67 6.50 23.60
CA GLU A 465 11.49 6.03 24.31
C GLU A 465 10.27 5.88 23.39
N ASN A 466 10.18 6.74 22.37
CA ASN A 466 9.12 6.66 21.36
C ASN A 466 9.39 5.51 20.39
N LEU A 467 10.65 5.31 19.95
CA LEU A 467 11.00 4.20 19.05
C LEU A 467 10.78 2.84 19.71
N ALA A 468 11.04 2.74 21.02
CA ALA A 468 10.84 1.50 21.76
C ALA A 468 9.38 1.02 21.74
N GLN A 469 8.41 1.92 21.51
CA GLN A 469 6.99 1.56 21.36
C GLN A 469 6.71 0.82 20.05
N HIS A 470 7.53 1.05 19.02
CA HIS A 470 7.38 0.48 17.67
C HIS A 470 8.34 -0.69 17.41
N GLY A 471 9.18 -1.03 18.38
CA GLY A 471 10.18 -2.10 18.27
C GLY A 471 11.55 -1.59 17.82
N LEU A 472 12.59 -2.12 18.47
CA LEU A 472 13.99 -1.81 18.18
C LEU A 472 14.64 -2.95 17.38
N HIS A 473 15.42 -2.58 16.38
CA HIS A 473 16.11 -3.45 15.45
C HIS A 473 17.60 -3.12 15.41
N PRO A 474 18.46 -4.11 15.13
CA PRO A 474 19.87 -3.86 14.92
C PRO A 474 20.10 -3.06 13.63
N TRP A 475 21.18 -2.26 13.61
CA TRP A 475 21.53 -1.38 12.48
C TRP A 475 21.71 -2.11 11.13
N TYR A 476 21.97 -3.43 11.15
CA TYR A 476 22.12 -4.24 9.95
C TYR A 476 20.81 -4.86 9.43
N GLN A 477 19.68 -4.66 10.11
CA GLN A 477 18.38 -5.27 9.76
C GLN A 477 17.96 -4.95 8.32
N HIS A 478 18.08 -3.70 7.92
CA HIS A 478 17.78 -3.29 6.55
C HIS A 478 18.60 -4.06 5.50
N LEU A 479 19.91 -4.21 5.71
CA LEU A 479 20.80 -4.85 4.76
C LEU A 479 20.64 -6.37 4.72
N LEU A 480 20.54 -7.02 5.89
CA LEU A 480 20.60 -8.47 6.01
C LEU A 480 19.23 -9.17 5.98
N ALA A 481 18.15 -8.47 6.34
CA ALA A 481 16.81 -9.04 6.35
C ALA A 481 15.89 -8.36 5.32
N ASN A 482 15.74 -7.04 5.40
CA ASN A 482 14.75 -6.33 4.59
C ASN A 482 15.08 -6.34 3.08
N ILE A 483 16.34 -6.10 2.70
CA ILE A 483 16.74 -6.13 1.29
C ILE A 483 16.57 -7.53 0.67
N PRO A 484 17.03 -8.64 1.30
CA PRO A 484 16.73 -9.99 0.83
C PRO A 484 15.22 -10.29 0.78
N GLN A 485 14.44 -9.82 1.76
CA GLN A 485 12.99 -9.99 1.76
C GLN A 485 12.31 -9.27 0.59
N LEU A 486 12.74 -8.05 0.23
CA LEU A 486 12.13 -7.27 -0.84
C LEU A 486 12.59 -7.69 -2.24
N LEU A 487 13.86 -8.13 -2.38
CA LEU A 487 14.49 -8.38 -3.69
C LEU A 487 14.76 -9.86 -3.97
N GLY A 488 14.65 -10.76 -2.99
CA GLY A 488 14.95 -12.18 -3.15
C GLY A 488 16.31 -12.42 -3.81
N PRO A 489 16.42 -13.23 -4.89
CA PRO A 489 17.69 -13.51 -5.53
C PRO A 489 18.32 -12.31 -6.25
N ALA A 490 17.60 -11.20 -6.46
CA ALA A 490 18.18 -9.97 -6.98
C ALA A 490 19.06 -9.24 -5.94
N ALA A 491 18.88 -9.49 -4.64
CA ALA A 491 19.76 -8.96 -3.60
C ALA A 491 21.21 -9.41 -3.80
N VAL A 492 21.44 -10.62 -4.31
CA VAL A 492 22.79 -11.13 -4.63
C VAL A 492 23.41 -10.38 -5.81
N LEU A 493 22.59 -9.95 -6.78
CA LEU A 493 23.06 -9.19 -7.94
C LEU A 493 23.55 -7.78 -7.56
N LEU A 494 23.04 -7.21 -6.47
CA LEU A 494 23.52 -5.93 -5.92
C LEU A 494 25.02 -5.97 -5.63
N PHE A 495 25.53 -7.09 -5.14
CA PHE A 495 26.95 -7.25 -4.77
C PHE A 495 27.79 -7.88 -5.88
N THR A 496 27.19 -8.72 -6.73
CA THR A 496 27.94 -9.49 -7.73
C THR A 496 27.95 -8.85 -9.12
N GLN A 497 26.89 -8.13 -9.51
CA GLN A 497 26.71 -7.56 -10.85
C GLN A 497 26.04 -6.16 -10.81
N PRO A 498 26.52 -5.20 -9.99
CA PRO A 498 25.94 -3.86 -9.94
C PRO A 498 26.26 -3.05 -11.21
N HIS A 499 25.29 -2.24 -11.64
CA HIS A 499 25.49 -1.17 -12.61
C HIS A 499 25.47 0.17 -11.87
N LEU A 500 26.64 0.76 -11.64
CA LEU A 500 26.78 2.06 -11.00
C LEU A 500 25.98 3.11 -11.77
N SER A 501 24.96 3.67 -11.13
CA SER A 501 24.08 4.67 -11.71
C SER A 501 23.52 5.58 -10.62
N LEU A 502 22.99 6.75 -11.00
CA LEU A 502 22.36 7.69 -10.07
C LEU A 502 21.34 7.00 -9.15
N ARG A 503 20.55 6.08 -9.72
CA ARG A 503 19.54 5.29 -9.03
C ARG A 503 20.13 4.39 -7.95
N LEU A 504 21.24 3.71 -8.25
CA LEU A 504 21.92 2.86 -7.28
C LEU A 504 22.47 3.69 -6.12
N TYR A 505 23.06 4.85 -6.40
CA TYR A 505 23.53 5.76 -5.36
C TYR A 505 22.39 6.28 -4.48
N SER A 506 21.21 6.56 -5.06
CA SER A 506 20.00 6.91 -4.31
C SER A 506 19.55 5.78 -3.39
N ALA A 507 19.51 4.53 -3.89
CA ALA A 507 19.17 3.37 -3.08
C ALA A 507 20.16 3.14 -1.93
N ILE A 508 21.46 3.22 -2.19
CA ILE A 508 22.51 3.10 -1.18
C ILE A 508 22.37 4.19 -0.11
N SER A 509 22.08 5.43 -0.54
CA SER A 509 21.83 6.57 0.35
C SER A 509 20.68 6.29 1.31
N GLY A 510 19.54 5.83 0.77
CA GLY A 510 18.36 5.47 1.56
C GLY A 510 18.65 4.35 2.55
N ILE A 511 19.27 3.25 2.09
CA ILE A 511 19.62 2.12 2.95
C ILE A 511 20.54 2.57 4.09
N PHE A 512 21.59 3.34 3.79
CA PHE A 512 22.56 3.77 4.79
C PHE A 512 21.93 4.67 5.85
N VAL A 513 21.23 5.74 5.44
CA VAL A 513 20.66 6.71 6.37
C VAL A 513 19.55 6.08 7.21
N LEU A 514 18.67 5.28 6.62
CA LEU A 514 17.58 4.63 7.36
C LEU A 514 18.08 3.54 8.31
N SER A 515 19.24 2.93 8.03
CA SER A 515 19.89 1.95 8.92
C SER A 515 20.48 2.55 10.20
N ILE A 516 20.63 3.88 10.27
CA ILE A 516 21.10 4.58 11.48
C ILE A 516 20.02 4.59 12.56
N PHE A 517 18.74 4.60 12.16
CA PHE A 517 17.61 4.60 13.10
C PHE A 517 17.31 3.18 13.57
N GLN A 518 16.89 3.05 14.83
CA GLN A 518 16.67 1.75 15.47
C GLN A 518 15.33 1.11 15.10
N HIS A 519 14.40 1.84 14.48
CA HIS A 519 13.14 1.28 14.00
C HIS A 519 13.23 1.01 12.49
N GLN A 520 13.29 -0.27 12.09
CA GLN A 520 13.68 -0.69 10.73
C GLN A 520 12.69 -1.67 10.11
N GLU A 521 11.64 -1.13 9.51
CA GLU A 521 10.67 -1.92 8.78
C GLU A 521 11.02 -2.08 7.29
N ALA A 522 10.62 -3.21 6.69
CA ALA A 522 10.87 -3.46 5.27
C ALA A 522 10.24 -2.39 4.35
N ARG A 523 9.04 -1.88 4.69
CA ARG A 523 8.35 -0.87 3.88
C ARG A 523 9.09 0.46 3.78
N PHE A 524 9.98 0.81 4.72
CA PHE A 524 10.79 2.04 4.60
C PHE A 524 11.76 1.97 3.42
N LEU A 525 12.06 0.77 2.91
CA LEU A 525 12.94 0.57 1.75
C LEU A 525 12.19 0.37 0.43
N LEU A 526 10.86 0.56 0.36
CA LEU A 526 10.15 0.43 -0.92
C LEU A 526 10.78 1.25 -2.06
N PRO A 527 11.22 2.51 -1.86
CA PRO A 527 11.85 3.27 -2.94
C PRO A 527 13.13 2.62 -3.49
N THR A 528 13.82 1.78 -2.71
CA THR A 528 15.03 1.08 -3.17
C THR A 528 14.73 0.02 -4.23
N VAL A 529 13.51 -0.54 -4.27
CA VAL A 529 13.18 -1.69 -5.12
C VAL A 529 13.31 -1.36 -6.61
N PRO A 530 12.59 -0.38 -7.18
CA PRO A 530 12.76 -0.02 -8.59
C PRO A 530 14.15 0.56 -8.88
N LEU A 531 14.78 1.23 -7.91
CA LEU A 531 16.13 1.79 -8.07
C LEU A 531 17.22 0.71 -8.20
N ILE A 532 17.16 -0.34 -7.38
CA ILE A 532 18.12 -1.46 -7.40
C ILE A 532 17.82 -2.38 -8.57
N LEU A 533 16.57 -2.80 -8.78
CA LEU A 533 16.20 -3.71 -9.88
C LEU A 533 16.55 -3.13 -11.25
N SER A 534 16.49 -1.80 -11.38
CA SER A 534 16.89 -1.11 -12.60
C SER A 534 18.40 -0.80 -12.69
N SER A 535 19.18 -1.16 -11.66
CA SER A 535 20.63 -0.95 -11.53
C SER A 535 21.44 -2.24 -11.38
N VAL A 536 20.86 -3.41 -11.67
CA VAL A 536 21.58 -4.70 -11.66
C VAL A 536 21.65 -5.30 -13.06
N GLN A 537 22.68 -6.13 -13.32
CA GLN A 537 22.80 -6.91 -14.55
C GLN A 537 22.50 -8.38 -14.28
N LEU A 538 21.81 -9.02 -15.23
CA LEU A 538 21.50 -10.44 -15.16
C LEU A 538 22.74 -11.30 -15.49
N PRO A 539 22.83 -12.54 -14.96
CA PRO A 539 23.93 -13.44 -15.26
C PRO A 539 24.11 -13.66 -16.77
N ARG A 540 25.35 -13.59 -17.26
CA ARG A 540 25.67 -13.80 -18.70
C ARG A 540 25.62 -15.27 -19.11
N ASN A 541 25.96 -16.19 -18.20
CA ASN A 541 25.90 -17.63 -18.45
C ASN A 541 24.44 -18.09 -18.54
N ARG A 542 24.06 -18.75 -19.64
CA ARG A 542 22.70 -19.22 -19.90
C ARG A 542 22.15 -20.12 -18.79
N ARG A 543 22.95 -21.04 -18.24
CA ARG A 543 22.50 -21.93 -17.15
C ARG A 543 22.25 -21.16 -15.86
N ALA A 544 23.17 -20.26 -15.50
CA ALA A 544 23.02 -19.40 -14.32
C ALA A 544 21.83 -18.46 -14.45
N LEU A 545 21.60 -17.89 -15.65
CA LEU A 545 20.44 -17.06 -15.96
C LEU A 545 19.13 -17.84 -15.82
N GLN A 546 19.06 -19.07 -16.33
CA GLN A 546 17.87 -19.92 -16.22
C GLN A 546 17.57 -20.28 -14.76
N LEU A 547 18.59 -20.67 -13.99
CA LEU A 547 18.44 -20.96 -12.57
C LEU A 547 18.00 -19.70 -11.80
N TRP A 548 18.68 -18.57 -12.01
CA TRP A 548 18.33 -17.31 -11.37
C TRP A 548 16.90 -16.87 -11.71
N ALA A 549 16.49 -16.98 -12.98
CA ALA A 549 15.14 -16.63 -13.42
C ALA A 549 14.09 -17.56 -12.81
N ALA A 550 14.37 -18.87 -12.69
CA ALA A 550 13.47 -19.81 -12.03
C ALA A 550 13.29 -19.44 -10.54
N VAL A 551 14.37 -19.17 -9.82
CA VAL A 551 14.32 -18.73 -8.41
C VAL A 551 13.59 -17.39 -8.28
N TRP A 552 13.85 -16.43 -9.18
CA TRP A 552 13.16 -15.13 -9.21
C TRP A 552 11.65 -15.28 -9.40
N VAL A 553 11.21 -16.11 -10.34
CA VAL A 553 9.78 -16.36 -10.57
C VAL A 553 9.14 -17.05 -9.38
N VAL A 554 9.75 -18.12 -8.85
CA VAL A 554 9.22 -18.84 -7.68
C VAL A 554 9.10 -17.90 -6.48
N PHE A 555 10.13 -17.10 -6.22
CA PHE A 555 10.15 -16.13 -5.12
C PHE A 555 9.01 -15.11 -5.26
N ASN A 556 8.88 -14.45 -6.41
CA ASN A 556 7.88 -13.40 -6.60
C ASN A 556 6.45 -13.95 -6.66
N VAL A 557 6.24 -15.13 -7.24
CA VAL A 557 4.92 -15.79 -7.22
C VAL A 557 4.54 -16.18 -5.79
N PHE A 558 5.47 -16.78 -5.04
CA PHE A 558 5.23 -17.16 -3.65
C PHE A 558 4.89 -15.95 -2.78
N PHE A 559 5.73 -14.91 -2.76
CA PHE A 559 5.49 -13.71 -1.96
C PHE A 559 4.33 -12.86 -2.49
N GLY A 560 4.10 -12.84 -3.81
CA GLY A 560 2.94 -12.20 -4.41
C GLY A 560 1.64 -12.82 -3.92
N VAL A 561 1.53 -14.16 -3.96
CA VAL A 561 0.35 -14.88 -3.44
C VAL A 561 0.23 -14.72 -1.92
N LEU A 562 1.33 -14.86 -1.18
CA LEU A 562 1.32 -14.73 0.27
C LEU A 562 0.87 -13.33 0.71
N MET A 563 1.56 -12.29 0.24
CA MET A 563 1.33 -10.91 0.69
C MET A 563 0.12 -10.27 0.01
N GLY A 564 -0.12 -10.60 -1.26
CA GLY A 564 -1.17 -9.98 -2.09
C GLY A 564 -2.50 -10.71 -2.10
N ILE A 565 -2.64 -11.88 -1.46
CA ILE A 565 -3.93 -12.58 -1.34
C ILE A 565 -4.20 -13.00 0.10
N TYR A 566 -3.24 -13.67 0.74
CA TYR A 566 -3.50 -14.32 2.02
C TYR A 566 -3.21 -13.44 3.23
N HIS A 567 -2.12 -12.66 3.23
CA HIS A 567 -1.71 -11.88 4.38
C HIS A 567 -2.82 -10.91 4.78
N GLN A 568 -3.45 -11.22 5.91
CA GLN A 568 -4.58 -10.49 6.48
C GLN A 568 -5.75 -10.22 5.49
N GLY A 569 -5.89 -11.02 4.42
CA GLY A 569 -6.84 -10.76 3.31
C GLY A 569 -8.32 -10.81 3.69
N GLY A 570 -8.65 -11.35 4.86
CA GLY A 570 -9.99 -11.35 5.43
C GLY A 570 -10.45 -10.03 6.06
N ILE A 571 -9.56 -9.07 6.34
CA ILE A 571 -9.93 -7.85 7.08
C ILE A 571 -10.92 -6.98 6.31
N VAL A 572 -10.60 -6.61 5.07
CA VAL A 572 -11.49 -5.76 4.25
C VAL A 572 -12.84 -6.45 4.00
N PRO A 573 -12.91 -7.73 3.57
CA PRO A 573 -14.18 -8.44 3.44
C PRO A 573 -14.95 -8.59 4.76
N GLY A 574 -14.25 -8.82 5.87
CA GLY A 574 -14.85 -8.93 7.21
C GLY A 574 -15.47 -7.61 7.65
N GLN A 575 -14.81 -6.49 7.39
CA GLN A 575 -15.33 -5.17 7.70
C GLN A 575 -16.57 -4.82 6.86
N VAL A 576 -16.58 -5.20 5.57
CA VAL A 576 -17.77 -5.08 4.70
C VAL A 576 -18.89 -6.03 5.12
N PHE A 577 -18.57 -7.19 5.69
CA PHE A 577 -19.57 -8.06 6.30
C PHE A 577 -20.18 -7.41 7.55
N MET A 578 -19.34 -6.84 8.41
CA MET A 578 -19.76 -6.15 9.64
C MET A 578 -20.63 -4.93 9.33
N SER A 579 -20.39 -4.19 8.24
CA SER A 579 -21.26 -3.07 7.85
C SER A 579 -22.72 -3.49 7.56
N LYS A 580 -22.96 -4.77 7.27
CA LYS A 580 -24.29 -5.31 6.90
C LYS A 580 -25.05 -5.99 8.04
N GLN A 581 -24.49 -6.09 9.25
CA GLN A 581 -25.12 -6.84 10.37
C GLN A 581 -26.04 -5.95 11.24
N PRO A 582 -27.36 -5.87 11.03
CA PRO A 582 -28.23 -4.87 11.70
C PRO A 582 -28.12 -4.82 13.23
N ASP A 583 -27.82 -5.94 13.88
CA ASP A 583 -27.70 -6.09 15.33
C ASP A 583 -26.32 -5.71 15.89
N ALA A 584 -25.28 -5.59 15.07
CA ALA A 584 -23.91 -5.46 15.59
C ALA A 584 -23.65 -4.09 16.22
N THR A 585 -23.39 -4.10 17.53
CA THR A 585 -23.00 -2.94 18.35
C THR A 585 -21.55 -3.04 18.85
N ASN A 586 -21.01 -4.25 18.97
CA ASN A 586 -19.61 -4.47 19.33
C ASN A 586 -18.95 -5.46 18.37
N ALA A 587 -17.76 -5.11 17.86
CA ALA A 587 -16.91 -6.01 17.09
C ALA A 587 -15.51 -6.05 17.69
N ILE A 588 -15.09 -7.22 18.17
CA ILE A 588 -13.77 -7.45 18.76
C ILE A 588 -12.90 -8.17 17.72
N TRP A 589 -11.79 -7.53 17.35
CA TRP A 589 -10.83 -8.04 16.37
C TRP A 589 -9.61 -8.58 17.12
N TRP A 590 -9.48 -9.90 17.17
CA TRP A 590 -8.44 -10.59 17.93
C TRP A 590 -7.43 -11.28 17.01
N LYS A 591 -6.14 -11.13 17.30
CA LYS A 591 -5.03 -11.65 16.47
C LYS A 591 -5.13 -11.26 14.99
N THR A 592 -5.60 -10.06 14.69
CA THR A 592 -5.61 -9.49 13.34
C THR A 592 -5.08 -8.06 13.41
N TYR A 593 -4.69 -7.51 12.26
CA TYR A 593 -4.47 -6.07 12.18
C TYR A 593 -5.77 -5.30 12.43
N SER A 594 -5.63 -4.05 12.86
CA SER A 594 -6.72 -3.10 13.04
C SER A 594 -7.52 -2.95 11.75
N PRO A 595 -8.86 -3.13 11.76
CA PRO A 595 -9.67 -2.93 10.56
C PRO A 595 -9.89 -1.43 10.26
N PRO A 596 -10.07 -1.05 8.98
CA PRO A 596 -10.42 0.31 8.59
C PRO A 596 -11.89 0.63 8.92
N ILE A 597 -12.16 1.47 9.91
CA ILE A 597 -13.52 1.71 10.39
C ILE A 597 -14.38 2.50 9.40
N TRP A 598 -13.75 3.31 8.55
CA TRP A 598 -14.44 4.07 7.50
C TRP A 598 -15.16 3.17 6.47
N LEU A 599 -14.81 1.87 6.39
CA LEU A 599 -15.54 0.89 5.57
C LEU A 599 -16.88 0.43 6.16
N LEU A 600 -17.23 0.87 7.37
CA LEU A 600 -18.49 0.51 8.03
C LEU A 600 -19.71 1.26 7.47
N ASN A 601 -19.54 2.17 6.52
CA ASN A 601 -20.64 2.88 5.84
C ASN A 601 -21.61 3.56 6.83
N GLY A 602 -21.09 4.43 7.69
CA GLY A 602 -21.84 5.14 8.73
C GLY A 602 -22.18 4.30 9.96
N LYS A 603 -22.12 2.97 9.87
CA LYS A 603 -22.49 2.08 10.98
C LYS A 603 -21.59 2.20 12.21
N ASN A 604 -20.39 2.74 12.06
CA ASN A 604 -19.50 3.04 13.18
C ASN A 604 -20.06 4.09 14.17
N GLU A 605 -21.18 4.75 13.87
CA GLU A 605 -21.92 5.53 14.87
C GLU A 605 -22.54 4.65 15.97
N VAL A 606 -22.86 3.39 15.65
CA VAL A 606 -23.51 2.44 16.57
C VAL A 606 -22.60 1.24 16.88
N LEU A 607 -21.72 0.86 15.95
CA LEU A 607 -20.78 -0.24 16.09
C LEU A 607 -19.44 0.24 16.64
N THR A 608 -19.12 -0.15 17.88
CA THR A 608 -17.80 0.04 18.46
C THR A 608 -16.86 -1.09 18.03
N THR A 609 -15.74 -0.71 17.42
CA THR A 609 -14.68 -1.65 17.01
C THR A 609 -13.58 -1.68 18.07
N HIS A 610 -13.38 -2.84 18.69
CA HIS A 610 -12.33 -3.10 19.67
C HIS A 610 -11.17 -3.84 18.99
N ASP A 611 -10.01 -3.21 18.95
CA ASP A 611 -8.79 -3.82 18.41
C ASP A 611 -7.96 -4.38 19.57
N VAL A 612 -7.83 -5.70 19.58
CA VAL A 612 -7.20 -6.46 20.67
C VAL A 612 -6.18 -7.46 20.14
N MET A 613 -5.45 -7.09 19.07
CA MET A 613 -4.47 -7.95 18.40
C MET A 613 -3.55 -8.73 19.35
N GLY A 614 -3.02 -8.07 20.40
CA GLY A 614 -2.07 -8.65 21.37
C GLY A 614 -2.66 -9.07 22.71
N LEU A 615 -4.00 -9.08 22.87
CA LEU A 615 -4.65 -9.45 24.13
C LEU A 615 -4.57 -10.97 24.35
N ASP A 616 -4.30 -11.39 25.59
CA ASP A 616 -4.31 -12.81 25.95
C ASP A 616 -5.74 -13.39 25.91
N GLY A 617 -5.85 -14.71 25.79
CA GLY A 617 -7.14 -15.38 25.63
C GLY A 617 -8.06 -15.27 26.85
N GLU A 618 -7.54 -15.28 28.08
CA GLU A 618 -8.37 -15.18 29.29
C GLU A 618 -8.98 -13.78 29.41
N SER A 619 -8.16 -12.75 29.20
CA SER A 619 -8.62 -11.37 29.15
C SER A 619 -9.63 -11.14 28.02
N LEU A 620 -9.45 -11.79 26.85
CA LEU A 620 -10.41 -11.78 25.76
C LEU A 620 -11.77 -12.34 26.20
N LEU A 621 -11.81 -13.51 26.84
CA LEU A 621 -13.07 -14.10 27.30
C LEU A 621 -13.77 -13.23 28.35
N LYS A 622 -13.00 -12.59 29.24
CA LYS A 622 -13.56 -11.63 30.20
C LYS A 622 -14.23 -10.45 29.48
N GLN A 623 -13.55 -9.83 28.53
CA GLN A 623 -14.11 -8.73 27.75
C GLN A 623 -15.33 -9.16 26.94
N LEU A 624 -15.31 -10.37 26.38
CA LEU A 624 -16.47 -10.95 25.70
C LEU A 624 -17.64 -11.20 26.65
N ALA A 625 -17.39 -11.68 27.88
CA ALA A 625 -18.44 -11.91 28.87
C ALA A 625 -19.12 -10.60 29.31
N ASP A 626 -18.34 -9.53 29.41
CA ASP A 626 -18.84 -8.20 29.76
C ASP A 626 -19.75 -7.63 28.65
N LEU A 627 -19.37 -7.84 27.38
CA LEU A 627 -20.07 -7.29 26.21
C LEU A 627 -21.13 -8.23 25.59
N ALA A 628 -21.11 -9.53 25.88
CA ALA A 628 -22.01 -10.50 25.26
C ALA A 628 -23.47 -10.26 25.66
N THR A 629 -24.36 -10.31 24.67
CA THR A 629 -25.81 -10.20 24.88
C THR A 629 -26.41 -11.51 25.38
N CYS A 630 -27.54 -11.41 26.07
CA CYS A 630 -28.29 -12.57 26.54
C CYS A 630 -28.89 -13.34 25.36
N ASP A 631 -28.64 -14.65 25.28
CA ASP A 631 -29.28 -15.48 24.28
C ASP A 631 -30.75 -15.71 24.69
N THR A 632 -31.68 -15.19 23.90
CA THR A 632 -33.06 -15.69 23.94
C THR A 632 -33.09 -17.04 23.21
N PRO A 633 -33.78 -18.08 23.70
CA PRO A 633 -33.72 -19.41 23.10
C PRO A 633 -34.42 -19.42 21.73
N ALA A 634 -33.69 -19.04 20.69
CA ALA A 634 -34.06 -19.23 19.29
C ALA A 634 -33.18 -20.33 18.69
N ASP A 635 -33.77 -21.19 17.86
CA ASP A 635 -33.08 -22.26 17.14
C ASP A 635 -31.76 -21.74 16.50
N ARG A 636 -30.66 -22.48 16.72
CA ARG A 636 -29.32 -22.16 16.19
C ARG A 636 -29.28 -22.00 14.67
N ARG A 637 -30.26 -22.52 13.94
CA ARG A 637 -30.38 -22.36 12.47
C ARG A 637 -31.11 -21.07 12.08
N ASN A 638 -31.83 -20.45 12.99
CA ASN A 638 -32.67 -19.30 12.70
C ASN A 638 -31.85 -18.00 12.72
N ARG A 639 -32.08 -17.11 11.75
CA ARG A 639 -31.45 -15.79 11.65
C ARG A 639 -32.17 -14.72 12.48
N GLU A 640 -33.02 -15.14 13.42
CA GLU A 640 -33.79 -14.25 14.30
C GLU A 640 -32.93 -13.28 15.11
N TYR A 641 -31.69 -13.67 15.40
CA TYR A 641 -30.70 -12.83 16.06
C TYR A 641 -30.47 -11.49 15.35
N LEU A 642 -30.66 -11.44 14.02
CA LEU A 642 -30.58 -10.20 13.23
C LEU A 642 -31.72 -9.21 13.50
N LYS A 643 -32.79 -9.66 14.17
CA LYS A 643 -33.89 -8.79 14.63
C LYS A 643 -33.58 -8.11 15.97
N GLU A 644 -32.55 -8.57 16.66
CA GLU A 644 -32.12 -7.94 17.90
C GLU A 644 -31.47 -6.60 17.62
N LYS A 645 -31.52 -5.71 18.61
CA LYS A 645 -30.95 -4.36 18.50
C LYS A 645 -29.46 -4.31 18.86
N GLU A 646 -28.99 -5.28 19.62
CA GLU A 646 -27.63 -5.32 20.14
C GLU A 646 -27.01 -6.69 19.92
N GLY A 647 -25.70 -6.70 19.65
CA GLY A 647 -25.01 -7.89 19.24
C GLY A 647 -23.50 -7.70 19.30
N THR A 648 -22.84 -8.69 19.91
CA THR A 648 -21.39 -8.72 20.08
C THR A 648 -20.78 -9.77 19.17
N TYR A 649 -19.75 -9.37 18.44
CA TYR A 649 -19.07 -10.19 17.45
C TYR A 649 -17.59 -10.33 17.80
N LEU A 650 -17.08 -11.55 17.75
CA LEU A 650 -15.65 -11.84 17.76
C LEU A 650 -15.21 -12.15 16.34
N VAL A 651 -14.18 -11.46 15.86
CA VAL A 651 -13.52 -11.71 14.58
C VAL A 651 -12.10 -12.17 14.87
N ALA A 652 -11.76 -13.41 14.50
CA ALA A 652 -10.43 -13.95 14.74
C ALA A 652 -10.00 -14.98 13.67
N PRO A 653 -8.69 -15.23 13.49
CA PRO A 653 -8.19 -16.24 12.57
C PRO A 653 -8.66 -17.65 12.97
N ALA A 654 -9.02 -18.47 11.98
CA ALA A 654 -9.35 -19.88 12.22
C ALA A 654 -8.14 -20.71 12.70
N SER A 655 -6.91 -20.18 12.57
CA SER A 655 -5.67 -20.75 13.10
C SER A 655 -5.47 -20.53 14.60
N ALA A 656 -6.29 -19.67 15.23
CA ALA A 656 -6.26 -19.39 16.66
C ALA A 656 -6.89 -20.54 17.47
N THR A 657 -6.18 -21.67 17.53
CA THR A 657 -6.60 -22.93 18.17
C THR A 657 -6.96 -22.79 19.65
N TRP A 658 -6.46 -21.76 20.33
CA TRP A 658 -6.82 -21.45 21.72
C TRP A 658 -8.34 -21.29 21.92
N LEU A 659 -9.08 -20.84 20.90
CA LEU A 659 -10.54 -20.71 20.99
C LEU A 659 -11.29 -22.05 20.91
N ASP A 660 -10.65 -23.11 20.39
CA ASP A 660 -11.30 -24.38 20.06
C ASP A 660 -12.04 -25.06 21.22
N PRO A 661 -11.54 -25.04 22.48
CA PRO A 661 -12.27 -25.64 23.60
C PRO A 661 -13.62 -24.96 23.87
N TYR A 662 -13.77 -23.68 23.49
CA TYR A 662 -14.95 -22.87 23.79
C TYR A 662 -15.99 -22.88 22.64
N LEU A 663 -15.57 -23.16 21.41
CA LEU A 663 -16.44 -23.18 20.22
C LEU A 663 -17.55 -24.26 20.26
N PRO A 664 -17.32 -25.49 20.76
CA PRO A 664 -18.35 -26.50 20.87
C PRO A 664 -19.42 -26.20 21.90
N ASN A 665 -19.19 -25.25 22.83
CA ASN A 665 -20.01 -25.10 24.03
C ASN A 665 -21.51 -24.98 23.68
N LYS A 666 -22.27 -26.04 24.03
CA LYS A 666 -23.73 -26.11 23.87
C LYS A 666 -24.47 -26.04 25.21
N GLY A 667 -23.74 -25.88 26.31
CA GLY A 667 -24.31 -25.78 27.64
C GLY A 667 -25.08 -24.48 27.85
N LEU A 668 -25.80 -24.44 28.97
CA LEU A 668 -26.48 -23.24 29.48
C LEU A 668 -25.55 -22.34 30.31
N GLU A 669 -24.25 -22.66 30.38
CA GLU A 669 -23.27 -21.93 31.18
C GLU A 669 -22.16 -21.36 30.29
N GLY A 670 -21.78 -20.12 30.56
CA GLY A 670 -20.70 -19.41 29.87
C GLY A 670 -21.08 -18.76 28.54
N LEU A 671 -20.05 -18.45 27.76
CA LEU A 671 -20.16 -17.85 26.43
C LEU A 671 -20.52 -18.90 25.38
N ARG A 672 -21.36 -18.49 24.43
CA ARG A 672 -21.76 -19.26 23.25
C ARG A 672 -21.27 -18.55 22.00
N PHE A 673 -20.64 -19.30 21.12
CA PHE A 673 -20.09 -18.82 19.86
C PHE A 673 -20.89 -19.39 18.69
N ARG A 674 -21.48 -18.51 17.88
CA ARG A 674 -22.17 -18.89 16.65
C ARG A 674 -21.40 -18.36 15.46
N GLU A 675 -20.81 -19.25 14.66
CA GLU A 675 -20.18 -18.87 13.41
C GLU A 675 -21.22 -18.29 12.45
N VAL A 676 -21.01 -17.06 12.00
CA VAL A 676 -21.93 -16.32 11.13
C VAL A 676 -21.29 -15.93 9.80
N TRP A 677 -19.95 -15.92 9.73
CA TRP A 677 -19.21 -15.61 8.52
C TRP A 677 -17.80 -16.21 8.56
N ARG A 678 -17.30 -16.58 7.38
CA ARG A 678 -15.95 -17.12 7.18
C ARG A 678 -15.38 -16.65 5.85
N TYR A 679 -14.07 -16.40 5.84
CA TYR A 679 -13.30 -16.07 4.65
C TYR A 679 -11.98 -16.84 4.62
N ASP A 680 -11.82 -17.76 3.66
CA ASP A 680 -10.72 -18.74 3.67
C ASP A 680 -9.35 -18.18 3.23
N ARG A 681 -9.31 -17.01 2.61
CA ARG A 681 -8.07 -16.40 2.09
C ARG A 681 -7.50 -15.41 3.11
N HIS A 682 -7.19 -15.90 4.30
CA HIS A 682 -6.60 -15.10 5.36
C HIS A 682 -5.51 -15.88 6.09
N LEU A 683 -4.35 -15.27 6.26
CA LEU A 683 -3.22 -15.74 7.05
C LEU A 683 -2.70 -14.58 7.89
N ASN A 684 -2.57 -14.81 9.19
CA ASN A 684 -1.83 -13.92 10.07
C ASN A 684 -0.39 -14.44 10.23
N LEU A 685 0.59 -13.59 9.91
CA LEU A 685 2.01 -13.94 10.04
C LEU A 685 2.51 -13.81 11.48
N ASP A 686 1.81 -13.05 12.34
CA ASP A 686 2.14 -12.95 13.78
C ASP A 686 1.78 -14.21 14.56
N ASP A 687 0.95 -15.08 13.98
CA ASP A 687 0.54 -16.35 14.59
C ASP A 687 1.53 -17.49 14.25
N LEU A 688 2.68 -17.15 13.63
CA LEU A 688 3.79 -18.06 13.32
C LEU A 688 4.71 -18.23 14.54
N ASP A 689 4.30 -19.08 15.48
CA ASP A 689 5.16 -19.47 16.60
C ASP A 689 6.06 -20.63 16.22
N TRP A 690 7.29 -20.33 15.83
CA TRP A 690 8.29 -21.35 15.48
C TRP A 690 8.95 -21.99 16.69
N GLY A 691 8.93 -21.31 17.84
CA GLY A 691 9.67 -21.70 19.04
C GLY A 691 8.91 -22.73 19.86
N GLU A 692 7.61 -22.52 20.06
CA GLU A 692 6.75 -23.40 20.86
C GLU A 692 6.18 -24.56 20.03
N ASP A 693 5.58 -24.26 18.86
CA ASP A 693 4.90 -25.27 18.03
C ASP A 693 5.89 -26.09 17.18
N GLY A 694 7.03 -25.49 16.79
CA GLY A 694 7.96 -26.03 15.81
C GLY A 694 7.43 -25.95 14.36
N VAL A 695 8.35 -25.89 13.39
CA VAL A 695 8.06 -25.52 11.98
C VAL A 695 6.85 -26.23 11.36
N TRP A 696 6.82 -27.57 11.42
CA TRP A 696 5.78 -28.33 10.73
C TRP A 696 4.40 -28.21 11.36
N ASN A 697 4.32 -28.11 12.69
CA ASN A 697 3.03 -27.93 13.37
C ASN A 697 2.48 -26.53 13.13
N THR A 698 3.33 -25.50 13.21
CA THR A 698 2.96 -24.11 12.88
C THR A 698 2.41 -24.04 11.46
N LEU A 699 3.12 -24.62 10.47
CA LEU A 699 2.67 -24.62 9.07
C LEU A 699 1.37 -25.41 8.89
N LYS A 700 1.25 -26.59 9.49
CA LYS A 700 0.02 -27.41 9.41
C LYS A 700 -1.18 -26.67 10.00
N ARG A 701 -0.98 -25.94 11.11
CA ARG A 701 -2.01 -25.13 11.78
C ARG A 701 -2.38 -23.91 10.93
N VAL A 702 -1.41 -23.06 10.61
CA VAL A 702 -1.64 -21.77 9.95
C VAL A 702 -2.12 -21.95 8.51
N ILE A 703 -1.56 -22.88 7.74
CA ILE A 703 -1.97 -23.13 6.35
C ILE A 703 -3.23 -24.02 6.29
N GLY A 704 -3.30 -25.05 7.13
CA GLY A 704 -4.40 -26.02 7.12
C GLY A 704 -5.71 -25.46 7.67
N ARG A 705 -5.62 -24.51 8.61
CA ARG A 705 -6.78 -23.81 9.21
C ARG A 705 -6.80 -22.33 8.85
N ARG A 706 -6.25 -21.97 7.70
CA ARG A 706 -6.29 -20.60 7.19
C ARG A 706 -7.73 -20.09 7.10
N GLY A 707 -7.89 -18.79 7.28
CA GLY A 707 -9.16 -18.10 7.17
C GLY A 707 -9.43 -17.18 8.35
N LEU A 708 -10.35 -16.25 8.13
CA LEU A 708 -10.87 -15.35 9.15
C LEU A 708 -12.33 -15.69 9.39
N VAL A 709 -12.72 -15.76 10.66
CA VAL A 709 -14.07 -16.17 11.05
C VAL A 709 -14.67 -15.10 11.96
N ALA A 710 -15.95 -14.81 11.76
CA ALA A 710 -16.73 -14.01 12.67
C ALA A 710 -17.72 -14.92 13.41
N TRP A 711 -17.69 -14.82 14.74
CA TRP A 711 -18.65 -15.45 15.62
C TRP A 711 -19.52 -14.39 16.28
N ARG A 712 -20.82 -14.58 16.23
CA ARG A 712 -21.72 -13.87 17.14
C ARG A 712 -21.62 -14.53 18.52
N VAL A 713 -21.42 -13.70 19.54
CA VAL A 713 -21.15 -14.15 20.91
C VAL A 713 -22.31 -13.78 21.82
N THR A 714 -22.91 -14.78 22.46
CA THR A 714 -24.00 -14.61 23.43
C THR A 714 -23.68 -15.30 24.74
N LYS A 715 -24.37 -14.95 25.82
CA LYS A 715 -24.26 -15.61 27.12
C LYS A 715 -25.63 -16.10 27.60
N SER A 716 -25.63 -17.13 28.43
CA SER A 716 -26.85 -17.50 29.14
C SER A 716 -27.12 -16.49 30.25
N CYS A 717 -28.30 -15.90 30.23
CA CYS A 717 -28.78 -15.06 31.32
C CYS A 717 -29.88 -15.86 32.01
N GLY A 718 -29.74 -16.10 33.31
CA GLY A 718 -30.79 -16.73 34.09
C GLY A 718 -32.09 -15.97 33.88
N GLY A 719 -33.21 -16.68 33.73
CA GLY A 719 -34.54 -16.09 33.61
C GLY A 719 -34.92 -15.35 34.89
N GLY A 720 -34.35 -14.17 35.09
CA GLY A 720 -34.76 -13.20 36.09
C GLY A 720 -35.99 -12.50 35.57
N GLY A 721 -37.13 -13.21 35.59
CA GLY A 721 -38.42 -12.55 35.61
C GLY A 721 -38.55 -11.78 36.91
N THR A 722 -38.01 -10.57 36.98
CA THR A 722 -38.61 -9.52 37.82
C THR A 722 -39.68 -8.88 36.97
N GLY A 723 -40.82 -9.56 36.89
CA GLY A 723 -42.08 -8.86 36.78
C GLY A 723 -42.24 -8.06 38.07
N GLU A 724 -41.78 -6.82 38.07
CA GLU A 724 -42.38 -5.78 38.91
C GLU A 724 -43.30 -4.96 38.02
N ARG A 725 -44.55 -4.90 38.50
CA ARG A 725 -45.77 -4.45 37.82
C ARG A 725 -45.76 -2.99 37.40
#